data_AF-A0A947H6A2-F1
#
_entry.id   AF-A0A947H6A2-F1
#
_cell.length_a   1.000
_cell.length_b   1.000
_cell.length_c   1.000
_cell.angle_alpha   90.00
_cell.angle_beta   90.00
_cell.angle_gamma   90.00
#
_symmetry.space_group_name_H-M   'P 1'
#
loop_
_entity.id
_entity.type
_entity.pdbx_description
1 polymer ?
#
loop_
_entity_poly.entity_id
_entity_poly.type
_entity_poly.pdbx_seq_one_letter_code
_entity_poly.pdbx_strand_id
1 'polypeptide(L)'
;MSLLQVTDLLESEILAYLFSETAFKATLVQGANYEELCKEIWPSLEKILVKAAHGASLEHLHSLRDNIWFLNRPTGSVSLYEILHKYGQELLVNQGGIATPRLSPQNPKDTTNYFSRWRWFVYALPPDLLLAASWGINGPLELQTQTPLLKTHLQDHGYAQMHVHLGAELDFSVYWCSALSLLGSATFQPHSLISKGAEMNEGKNLAPWLLAGSIARLWLYAFLQQKEYSNFSQYFFNNIRVRLIETRPHLLATLEAVIQSLLSPQDLPLANFYLMKELYQDPGFPIQLPSDLEQVWQLDPISQFSPETMPASYKEVYWHRQAFAYLYPSLQEQHPRSQSHNPDPLFERLFWQCIRTKVLLYRHITQRPMVKGLQWFIRHYERIGSLSENVKGLRLSKAFELDGGRKGLRSLEVRVAPDNEPADIRNKVLDLAQKWQNIQNKGNTEIGLVFHVSKNRGKNKSHHWLDSHANPDSKINPTGYRYAKFFNKKTREVVAYRQFLEQVPLSIFFIRGSDMCTDEISIPNWIMCILIQSMHEAGLEASRCLKTLYSQWSFSAPHKTMHVGEDFHHLLDGIRRLAEVLDFVPLEQGDRIGHGLALGISPSWWGQQHPVVWMPKEIRLWDLIWEWQQYQMLLATGNTERRIWIEEQILELVQTIFGIEITLREVINLYQDLYNRQFLWAVGFPDGNFLNNQEYNFHRKNEQIQKRLEFLNFYLTNTNCFFQGQEIIAVHQTESEIEALYAMQRCVRNRVLAKDVSIEVNPSSNFLIADLQNLDKHPLWNLNPPSQSTEDMGPPVNICIGSDDPITFATNLPQEYELLYDVLHQKKLGREEARHWLDRVRQAGLDARFTLDLTQYTSNPSDIWDTFLHQLNGTLE
;
A
#
# COMPACT_ATOMS: atom_id res chain seq x y z
N MET A 1 -4.01 -14.42 -18.16
CA MET A 1 -4.82 -13.21 -18.35
C MET A 1 -5.76 -13.41 -19.54
N SER A 2 -6.94 -12.80 -19.53
CA SER A 2 -7.69 -12.63 -20.79
C SER A 2 -6.90 -11.71 -21.71
N LEU A 3 -6.93 -11.96 -23.03
CA LEU A 3 -6.15 -11.17 -23.99
C LEU A 3 -6.44 -9.65 -23.87
N LEU A 4 -7.68 -9.29 -23.54
CA LEU A 4 -8.16 -7.91 -23.38
C LEU A 4 -7.50 -7.14 -22.23
N GLN A 5 -7.27 -7.77 -21.07
CA GLN A 5 -6.64 -7.07 -19.94
C GLN A 5 -5.13 -6.93 -20.07
N VAL A 6 -4.47 -7.89 -20.74
CA VAL A 6 -3.08 -7.72 -21.17
C VAL A 6 -2.99 -6.50 -22.09
N THR A 7 -3.95 -6.34 -23.01
CA THR A 7 -4.01 -5.16 -23.88
C THR A 7 -4.16 -3.86 -23.08
N ASP A 8 -5.09 -3.76 -22.12
CA ASP A 8 -5.25 -2.54 -21.31
C ASP A 8 -3.97 -2.17 -20.54
N LEU A 9 -3.28 -3.17 -19.94
CA LEU A 9 -1.97 -2.98 -19.30
C LEU A 9 -0.96 -2.45 -20.32
N LEU A 10 -0.79 -3.13 -21.45
CA LEU A 10 0.17 -2.75 -22.48
C LEU A 10 -0.11 -1.34 -23.01
N GLU A 11 -1.37 -1.01 -23.29
CA GLU A 11 -1.75 0.33 -23.77
C GLU A 11 -1.43 1.42 -22.74
N SER A 12 -1.77 1.19 -21.47
CA SER A 12 -1.50 2.16 -20.40
C SER A 12 0.00 2.44 -20.25
N GLU A 13 0.84 1.41 -20.37
CA GLU A 13 2.28 1.53 -20.24
C GLU A 13 2.95 2.11 -21.48
N ILE A 14 2.47 1.77 -22.68
CA ILE A 14 2.94 2.40 -23.93
C ILE A 14 2.64 3.90 -23.90
N LEU A 15 1.44 4.31 -23.46
CA LEU A 15 1.11 5.72 -23.31
C LEU A 15 2.00 6.40 -22.26
N ALA A 16 2.09 5.82 -21.06
CA ALA A 16 2.84 6.39 -19.95
C ALA A 16 4.35 6.50 -20.24
N TYR A 17 4.89 5.65 -21.12
CA TYR A 17 6.31 5.67 -21.43
C TYR A 17 6.77 6.93 -22.17
N LEU A 18 5.86 7.68 -22.80
CA LEU A 18 6.14 9.03 -23.34
C LEU A 18 6.53 10.05 -22.26
N PHE A 19 6.36 9.67 -20.99
CA PHE A 19 6.71 10.45 -19.80
C PHE A 19 7.78 9.78 -18.92
N SER A 20 8.42 8.71 -19.40
CA SER A 20 9.46 7.96 -18.70
C SER A 20 10.79 8.72 -18.58
N GLU A 21 11.74 8.19 -17.80
CA GLU A 21 13.13 8.67 -17.77
C GLU A 21 13.76 8.69 -19.18
N THR A 22 13.47 7.71 -20.03
CA THR A 22 13.97 7.67 -21.41
C THR A 22 13.44 8.85 -22.22
N ALA A 23 12.13 9.12 -22.13
CA ALA A 23 11.51 10.25 -22.83
C ALA A 23 11.95 11.61 -22.28
N PHE A 24 12.21 11.68 -20.97
CA PHE A 24 12.81 12.85 -20.34
C PHE A 24 14.19 13.14 -20.94
N LYS A 25 15.04 12.12 -21.05
CA LYS A 25 16.38 12.21 -21.63
C LYS A 25 16.37 12.60 -23.11
N ALA A 26 15.40 12.09 -23.88
CA ALA A 26 15.24 12.42 -25.30
C ALA A 26 14.65 13.83 -25.55
N THR A 27 14.21 14.55 -24.51
CA THR A 27 13.61 15.89 -24.64
C THR A 27 12.46 15.96 -25.63
N LEU A 28 11.63 14.92 -25.68
CA LEU A 28 10.54 14.85 -26.65
C LEU A 28 9.56 16.02 -26.45
N VAL A 29 9.20 16.74 -27.52
CA VAL A 29 8.35 17.95 -27.41
C VAL A 29 7.28 18.02 -28.49
N GLN A 30 7.69 17.88 -29.75
CA GLN A 30 6.82 18.05 -30.91
C GLN A 30 6.72 16.75 -31.65
N GLY A 31 5.51 16.20 -31.71
CA GLY A 31 5.29 15.04 -32.55
C GLY A 31 5.95 13.79 -32.03
N ALA A 32 5.21 12.70 -32.06
CA ALA A 32 5.82 11.42 -32.32
C ALA A 32 6.48 11.45 -33.72
N ASN A 33 7.69 12.04 -33.86
CA ASN A 33 8.48 11.85 -35.07
C ASN A 33 8.83 10.36 -35.09
N TYR A 34 8.20 9.65 -36.01
CA TYR A 34 8.24 8.20 -36.09
C TYR A 34 9.68 7.68 -35.98
N GLU A 35 10.63 8.32 -36.65
CA GLU A 35 12.03 7.91 -36.59
C GLU A 35 12.68 8.12 -35.22
N GLU A 36 12.48 9.27 -34.58
CA GLU A 36 13.12 9.62 -33.31
C GLU A 36 12.59 8.75 -32.17
N LEU A 37 11.26 8.61 -32.08
CA LEU A 37 10.64 7.73 -31.09
C LEU A 37 11.03 6.27 -31.27
N CYS A 38 11.03 5.77 -32.52
CA CYS A 38 11.36 4.38 -32.78
C CYS A 38 12.86 4.07 -32.60
N LYS A 39 13.74 5.06 -32.75
CA LYS A 39 15.19 4.89 -32.54
C LYS A 39 15.60 5.04 -31.07
N GLU A 40 15.04 6.01 -30.35
CA GLU A 40 15.51 6.36 -29.01
C GLU A 40 14.65 5.81 -27.87
N ILE A 41 13.32 5.79 -28.04
CA ILE A 41 12.38 5.48 -26.95
C ILE A 41 11.86 4.05 -27.03
N TRP A 42 11.38 3.63 -28.22
CA TRP A 42 10.79 2.30 -28.42
C TRP A 42 11.70 1.15 -28.01
N PRO A 43 13.02 1.11 -28.35
CA PRO A 43 13.85 -0.04 -28.04
C PRO A 43 14.02 -0.27 -26.53
N SER A 44 13.90 0.79 -25.73
CA SER A 44 13.92 0.69 -24.27
C SER A 44 12.60 0.16 -23.71
N LEU A 45 11.47 0.66 -24.23
CA LEU A 45 10.13 0.18 -23.87
C LEU A 45 9.88 -1.27 -24.28
N GLU A 46 10.22 -1.63 -25.52
CA GLU A 46 10.03 -2.98 -26.06
C GLU A 46 10.70 -4.03 -25.19
N LYS A 47 11.92 -3.76 -24.69
CA LYS A 47 12.64 -4.65 -23.76
C LYS A 47 11.91 -4.85 -22.43
N ILE A 48 11.15 -3.86 -21.98
CA ILE A 48 10.33 -3.93 -20.76
C ILE A 48 9.05 -4.71 -21.07
N LEU A 49 8.33 -4.32 -22.12
CA LEU A 49 7.04 -4.91 -22.48
C LEU A 49 7.15 -6.37 -22.88
N VAL A 50 8.20 -6.81 -23.59
CA VAL A 50 8.37 -8.22 -23.95
C VAL A 50 8.35 -9.15 -22.72
N LYS A 51 8.78 -8.65 -21.56
CA LYS A 51 8.72 -9.41 -20.28
C LYS A 51 7.33 -9.39 -19.64
N ALA A 52 6.57 -8.31 -19.83
CA ALA A 52 5.23 -8.10 -19.28
C ALA A 52 4.09 -8.48 -20.25
N ALA A 53 4.41 -8.83 -21.49
CA ALA A 53 3.46 -9.01 -22.60
C ALA A 53 2.64 -10.30 -22.52
N HIS A 54 2.90 -11.19 -21.55
CA HIS A 54 2.14 -12.42 -21.29
C HIS A 54 1.77 -13.23 -22.56
N GLY A 55 2.67 -13.29 -23.55
CA GLY A 55 2.47 -14.03 -24.80
C GLY A 55 2.03 -13.19 -26.02
N ALA A 56 1.87 -11.87 -25.90
CA ALA A 56 1.64 -11.02 -27.07
C ALA A 56 2.88 -10.98 -28.00
N SER A 57 2.63 -11.00 -29.31
CA SER A 57 3.70 -10.94 -30.33
C SER A 57 4.31 -9.55 -30.44
N LEU A 58 5.53 -9.45 -30.97
CA LEU A 58 6.16 -8.16 -31.27
C LEU A 58 5.30 -7.32 -32.23
N GLU A 59 4.68 -7.95 -33.23
CA GLU A 59 3.77 -7.29 -34.17
C GLU A 59 2.56 -6.68 -33.45
N HIS A 60 2.01 -7.37 -32.44
CA HIS A 60 0.94 -6.82 -31.62
C HIS A 60 1.41 -5.60 -30.83
N LEU A 61 2.62 -5.65 -30.24
CA LEU A 61 3.20 -4.50 -29.55
C LEU A 61 3.44 -3.31 -30.48
N HIS A 62 3.92 -3.55 -31.71
CA HIS A 62 4.10 -2.51 -32.73
C HIS A 62 2.76 -1.90 -33.15
N SER A 63 1.73 -2.73 -33.35
CA SER A 63 0.38 -2.26 -33.69
C SER A 63 -0.23 -1.40 -32.56
N LEU A 64 -0.08 -1.81 -31.30
CA LEU A 64 -0.51 -1.01 -30.15
C LEU A 64 0.26 0.31 -30.07
N ARG A 65 1.59 0.26 -30.21
CA ARG A 65 2.44 1.47 -30.27
C ARG A 65 1.94 2.43 -31.33
N ASP A 66 1.66 1.95 -32.54
CA ASP A 66 1.31 2.84 -33.64
C ASP A 66 -0.09 3.46 -33.47
N ASN A 67 -1.01 2.72 -32.87
CA ASN A 67 -2.33 3.23 -32.47
C ASN A 67 -2.23 4.29 -31.37
N ILE A 68 -1.30 4.14 -30.43
CA ILE A 68 -1.17 5.05 -29.27
C ILE A 68 -0.32 6.27 -29.63
N TRP A 69 0.91 6.07 -30.09
CA TRP A 69 1.88 7.15 -30.31
C TRP A 69 1.60 7.94 -31.59
N PHE A 70 1.09 7.29 -32.63
CA PHE A 70 0.86 7.92 -33.93
C PHE A 70 -0.62 8.05 -34.30
N LEU A 71 -1.55 7.61 -33.44
CA LEU A 71 -2.99 7.66 -33.68
C LEU A 71 -3.41 7.01 -35.02
N ASN A 72 -2.70 5.95 -35.43
CA ASN A 72 -2.83 5.31 -36.75
C ASN A 72 -2.64 6.27 -37.95
N ARG A 73 -2.00 7.42 -37.76
CA ARG A 73 -1.65 8.33 -38.85
C ARG A 73 -0.35 7.82 -39.51
N PRO A 74 -0.35 7.48 -40.81
CA PRO A 74 0.81 6.88 -41.49
C PRO A 74 1.96 7.87 -41.70
N THR A 75 1.68 9.17 -41.71
CA THR A 75 2.65 10.26 -41.86
C THR A 75 2.24 11.47 -41.03
N GLY A 76 3.21 12.23 -40.54
CA GLY A 76 3.01 13.46 -39.76
C GLY A 76 3.31 13.32 -38.27
N SER A 77 3.54 14.45 -37.61
CA SER A 77 3.75 14.54 -36.16
C SER A 77 2.41 14.54 -35.41
N VAL A 78 2.30 13.76 -34.34
CA VAL A 78 1.18 13.82 -33.39
C VAL A 78 1.67 14.41 -32.07
N SER A 79 1.02 15.46 -31.57
CA SER A 79 1.48 16.08 -30.33
C SER A 79 1.13 15.23 -29.09
N LEU A 80 1.91 15.37 -28.02
CA LEU A 80 1.62 14.69 -26.75
C LEU A 80 0.24 15.07 -26.18
N TYR A 81 -0.20 16.32 -26.43
CA TYR A 81 -1.54 16.75 -26.07
C TYR A 81 -2.62 16.00 -26.85
N GLU A 82 -2.49 15.84 -28.18
CA GLU A 82 -3.47 15.09 -28.98
C GLU A 82 -3.62 13.65 -28.49
N ILE A 83 -2.52 13.01 -28.13
CA ILE A 83 -2.52 11.64 -27.59
C ILE A 83 -3.26 11.61 -26.25
N LEU A 84 -2.86 12.46 -25.28
CA LEU A 84 -3.52 12.52 -23.98
C LEU A 84 -5.00 12.90 -24.09
N HIS A 85 -5.35 13.78 -25.02
CA HIS A 85 -6.72 14.21 -25.27
C HIS A 85 -7.60 13.06 -25.77
N LYS A 86 -7.10 12.26 -26.74
CA LYS A 86 -7.79 11.04 -27.21
C LYS A 86 -8.08 10.11 -26.04
N TYR A 87 -7.04 9.73 -25.28
CA TYR A 87 -7.20 8.78 -24.16
C TYR A 87 -8.04 9.36 -23.03
N GLY A 88 -7.94 10.66 -22.75
CA GLY A 88 -8.83 11.35 -21.83
C GLY A 88 -10.30 11.24 -22.23
N GLN A 89 -10.64 11.50 -23.49
CA GLN A 89 -12.00 11.36 -24.03
C GLN A 89 -12.51 9.90 -24.09
N GLU A 90 -11.61 8.94 -24.33
CA GLU A 90 -11.95 7.52 -24.30
C GLU A 90 -12.27 7.05 -22.88
N LEU A 91 -11.45 7.45 -21.90
CA LEU A 91 -11.53 6.97 -20.52
C LEU A 91 -12.57 7.72 -19.68
N LEU A 92 -12.81 9.00 -19.95
CA LEU A 92 -13.67 9.86 -19.13
C LEU A 92 -14.89 10.37 -19.89
N VAL A 93 -15.97 10.65 -19.15
CA VAL A 93 -17.18 11.31 -19.65
C VAL A 93 -17.55 12.49 -18.76
N ASN A 94 -18.07 13.57 -19.34
CA ASN A 94 -18.55 14.73 -18.60
C ASN A 94 -20.03 14.55 -18.25
N GLN A 95 -20.33 14.48 -16.96
CA GLN A 95 -21.68 14.39 -16.41
C GLN A 95 -21.99 15.65 -15.60
N GLY A 96 -22.47 16.69 -16.27
CA GLY A 96 -22.93 17.91 -15.58
C GLY A 96 -21.82 18.70 -14.88
N GLY A 97 -20.61 18.74 -15.46
CA GLY A 97 -19.47 19.48 -14.88
C GLY A 97 -18.55 18.62 -14.00
N ILE A 98 -18.87 17.35 -13.82
CA ILE A 98 -18.04 16.36 -13.14
C ILE A 98 -17.57 15.33 -14.17
N ALA A 99 -16.29 14.98 -14.16
CA ALA A 99 -15.77 13.88 -14.96
C ALA A 99 -15.98 12.56 -14.22
N THR A 100 -16.43 11.53 -14.95
CA THR A 100 -16.49 10.17 -14.41
C THR A 100 -15.75 9.21 -15.34
N PRO A 101 -15.15 8.12 -14.83
CA PRO A 101 -14.74 7.01 -15.67
C PRO A 101 -15.90 6.54 -16.53
N ARG A 102 -15.59 6.20 -17.78
CA ARG A 102 -16.55 5.58 -18.68
C ARG A 102 -16.89 4.19 -18.14
N LEU A 103 -18.17 3.82 -18.17
CA LEU A 103 -18.65 2.53 -17.64
C LEU A 103 -19.18 1.60 -18.74
N SER A 104 -19.44 2.15 -19.93
CA SER A 104 -19.97 1.41 -21.06
C SER A 104 -19.24 1.78 -22.32
N PRO A 105 -19.06 0.82 -23.23
CA PRO A 105 -18.36 1.09 -24.48
C PRO A 105 -19.08 2.12 -25.34
N GLN A 106 -18.29 2.83 -26.14
CA GLN A 106 -18.84 3.65 -27.24
C GLN A 106 -19.48 2.75 -28.32
N ASN A 107 -18.95 1.53 -28.49
CA ASN A 107 -19.46 0.53 -29.42
C ASN A 107 -20.13 -0.63 -28.65
N PRO A 108 -21.44 -0.90 -28.83
CA PRO A 108 -22.13 -1.98 -28.12
C PRO A 108 -21.54 -3.38 -28.31
N LYS A 109 -20.67 -3.59 -29.31
CA LYS A 109 -19.96 -4.85 -29.55
C LYS A 109 -18.65 -5.01 -28.76
N ASP A 110 -18.19 -3.95 -28.11
CA ASP A 110 -16.97 -3.96 -27.33
C ASP A 110 -17.23 -4.53 -25.93
N THR A 111 -16.41 -5.52 -25.54
CA THR A 111 -16.52 -6.26 -24.28
C THR A 111 -15.57 -5.74 -23.20
N THR A 112 -14.86 -4.64 -23.44
CA THR A 112 -13.87 -4.05 -22.51
C THR A 112 -14.54 -3.57 -21.23
N ASN A 113 -13.95 -3.85 -20.06
CA ASN A 113 -14.37 -3.19 -18.81
C ASN A 113 -13.68 -1.84 -18.69
N TYR A 114 -14.45 -0.78 -18.91
CA TYR A 114 -13.93 0.58 -18.93
C TYR A 114 -13.47 1.11 -17.57
N PHE A 115 -14.04 0.64 -16.45
CA PHE A 115 -13.52 1.01 -15.13
C PHE A 115 -12.22 0.29 -14.80
N SER A 116 -12.13 -1.02 -15.08
CA SER A 116 -10.83 -1.73 -14.98
C SER A 116 -9.79 -1.12 -15.91
N ARG A 117 -10.17 -0.72 -17.13
CA ARG A 117 -9.31 0.02 -18.05
C ARG A 117 -8.82 1.32 -17.42
N TRP A 118 -9.71 2.15 -16.89
CA TRP A 118 -9.34 3.37 -16.16
C TRP A 118 -8.30 3.10 -15.05
N ARG A 119 -8.45 2.02 -14.27
CA ARG A 119 -7.49 1.64 -13.23
C ARG A 119 -6.07 1.39 -13.79
N TRP A 120 -5.94 0.69 -14.91
CA TRP A 120 -4.63 0.47 -15.55
C TRP A 120 -3.93 1.80 -15.89
N PHE A 121 -4.67 2.78 -16.42
CA PHE A 121 -4.13 4.09 -16.73
C PHE A 121 -3.75 4.88 -15.47
N VAL A 122 -4.53 4.77 -14.39
CA VAL A 122 -4.21 5.45 -13.12
C VAL A 122 -3.01 4.81 -12.41
N TYR A 123 -2.74 3.51 -12.57
CA TYR A 123 -1.48 2.94 -12.07
C TYR A 123 -0.26 3.52 -12.79
N ALA A 124 -0.42 3.95 -14.05
CA ALA A 124 0.69 4.40 -14.89
C ALA A 124 0.86 5.93 -14.91
N LEU A 125 -0.24 6.70 -14.84
CA LEU A 125 -0.27 8.16 -14.97
C LEU A 125 -1.12 8.84 -13.88
N PRO A 126 -0.75 10.06 -13.46
CA PRO A 126 -1.59 10.87 -12.58
C PRO A 126 -2.99 11.11 -13.18
N PRO A 127 -4.07 10.88 -12.42
CA PRO A 127 -5.45 11.16 -12.87
C PRO A 127 -5.68 12.61 -13.31
N ASP A 128 -5.01 13.56 -12.66
CA ASP A 128 -5.15 14.99 -12.94
C ASP A 128 -4.63 15.40 -14.33
N LEU A 129 -3.63 14.69 -14.86
CA LEU A 129 -3.09 14.90 -16.20
C LEU A 129 -4.07 14.44 -17.27
N LEU A 130 -4.66 13.25 -17.09
CA LEU A 130 -5.70 12.71 -17.98
C LEU A 130 -6.95 13.61 -17.97
N LEU A 131 -7.38 14.05 -16.78
CA LEU A 131 -8.51 14.96 -16.61
C LEU A 131 -8.26 16.32 -17.28
N ALA A 132 -7.06 16.88 -17.13
CA ALA A 132 -6.70 18.15 -17.73
C ALA A 132 -6.71 18.10 -19.26
N ALA A 133 -6.18 17.03 -19.85
CA ALA A 133 -6.11 16.86 -21.30
C ALA A 133 -7.45 16.52 -21.94
N SER A 134 -8.41 15.99 -21.16
CA SER A 134 -9.70 15.52 -21.67
C SER A 134 -10.51 16.65 -22.30
N TRP A 135 -10.62 17.82 -21.68
CA TRP A 135 -11.47 18.92 -22.16
C TRP A 135 -10.71 20.24 -22.21
N GLY A 136 -11.29 21.23 -22.92
CA GLY A 136 -10.78 22.61 -22.95
C GLY A 136 -10.92 23.32 -21.60
N ILE A 137 -10.67 24.63 -21.60
CA ILE A 137 -10.54 25.46 -20.38
C ILE A 137 -11.76 25.38 -19.43
N ASN A 138 -12.96 25.16 -19.99
CA ASN A 138 -14.24 25.06 -19.28
C ASN A 138 -14.66 23.62 -18.94
N GLY A 139 -13.74 22.66 -19.05
CA GLY A 139 -14.01 21.25 -18.74
C GLY A 139 -14.25 21.00 -17.24
N PRO A 140 -14.76 19.81 -16.88
CA PRO A 140 -14.86 19.37 -15.49
C PRO A 140 -13.52 19.49 -14.74
N LEU A 141 -13.56 19.99 -13.51
CA LEU A 141 -12.37 20.04 -12.63
C LEU A 141 -12.36 18.89 -11.63
N GLU A 142 -13.53 18.32 -11.34
CA GLU A 142 -13.69 17.21 -10.42
C GLU A 142 -13.76 15.87 -11.16
N LEU A 143 -13.09 14.87 -10.59
CA LEU A 143 -13.21 13.47 -11.00
C LEU A 143 -13.99 12.72 -9.92
N GLN A 144 -15.11 12.11 -10.31
CA GLN A 144 -15.86 11.18 -9.48
C GLN A 144 -15.79 9.79 -10.08
N THR A 145 -15.25 8.83 -9.33
CA THR A 145 -15.01 7.46 -9.82
C THR A 145 -16.21 6.53 -9.63
N GLN A 146 -17.10 6.79 -8.67
CA GLN A 146 -18.25 5.93 -8.38
C GLN A 146 -19.44 6.23 -9.29
N THR A 147 -20.16 5.16 -9.68
CA THR A 147 -21.48 5.27 -10.29
C THR A 147 -22.44 6.03 -9.39
N PRO A 148 -23.37 6.84 -9.95
CA PRO A 148 -24.38 7.54 -9.13
C PRO A 148 -25.18 6.59 -8.24
N LEU A 149 -25.53 5.40 -8.75
CA LEU A 149 -26.27 4.39 -8.01
C LEU A 149 -25.48 3.87 -6.79
N LEU A 150 -24.24 3.44 -6.98
CA LEU A 150 -23.42 2.91 -5.89
C LEU A 150 -23.06 4.02 -4.90
N LYS A 151 -22.76 5.22 -5.39
CA LYS A 151 -22.53 6.40 -4.55
C LYS A 151 -23.71 6.67 -3.61
N THR A 152 -24.94 6.72 -4.14
CA THR A 152 -26.14 6.89 -3.32
C THR A 152 -26.33 5.72 -2.36
N HIS A 153 -26.14 4.48 -2.80
CA HIS A 153 -26.24 3.30 -1.94
C HIS A 153 -25.27 3.35 -0.76
N LEU A 154 -24.00 3.66 -1.00
CA LEU A 154 -22.98 3.80 0.04
C LEU A 154 -23.26 4.98 0.96
N GLN A 155 -23.79 6.09 0.44
CA GLN A 155 -24.19 7.26 1.23
C GLN A 155 -25.35 6.95 2.18
N ASP A 156 -26.39 6.28 1.68
CA ASP A 156 -27.62 6.03 2.43
C ASP A 156 -27.42 4.94 3.49
N HIS A 157 -26.74 3.84 3.12
CA HIS A 157 -26.57 2.68 4.00
C HIS A 157 -25.31 2.77 4.87
N GLY A 158 -24.33 3.58 4.46
CA GLY A 158 -23.06 3.77 5.14
C GLY A 158 -22.12 2.57 5.08
N TYR A 159 -20.84 2.79 5.37
CA TYR A 159 -19.80 1.75 5.30
C TYR A 159 -18.65 2.05 6.29
N ALA A 160 -17.81 1.05 6.55
CA ALA A 160 -16.65 1.16 7.45
C ALA A 160 -15.33 1.00 6.69
N GLN A 161 -14.41 1.92 6.92
CA GLN A 161 -13.01 1.76 6.58
C GLN A 161 -12.27 1.15 7.77
N MET A 162 -11.65 0.00 7.55
CA MET A 162 -11.14 -0.86 8.62
C MET A 162 -9.64 -1.17 8.50
N HIS A 163 -9.07 -0.86 7.33
CA HIS A 163 -7.73 -1.27 6.94
C HIS A 163 -7.05 -0.13 6.22
N VAL A 164 -6.50 0.81 7.00
CA VAL A 164 -5.73 1.94 6.48
C VAL A 164 -4.46 2.14 7.28
N HIS A 165 -3.33 2.17 6.57
CA HIS A 165 -2.05 2.60 7.12
C HIS A 165 -1.94 4.12 7.01
N LEU A 166 -2.02 4.81 8.14
CA LEU A 166 -2.09 6.29 8.17
C LEU A 166 -0.89 6.96 7.46
N GLY A 167 0.24 6.27 7.38
CA GLY A 167 1.44 6.72 6.67
C GLY A 167 1.26 6.91 5.16
N ALA A 168 0.35 6.16 4.54
CA ALA A 168 0.07 6.16 3.11
C ALA A 168 -1.24 6.88 2.76
N GLU A 169 -1.88 7.51 3.75
CA GLU A 169 -3.23 8.04 3.63
C GLU A 169 -3.26 9.47 3.08
N LEU A 170 -2.90 9.55 1.80
CA LEU A 170 -2.83 10.78 1.01
C LEU A 170 -3.33 10.47 -0.40
N ASP A 171 -3.87 11.47 -1.08
CA ASP A 171 -3.94 11.41 -2.54
C ASP A 171 -2.71 12.10 -3.14
N PHE A 172 -2.46 11.84 -4.43
CA PHE A 172 -1.29 12.39 -5.10
C PHE A 172 -1.30 13.92 -5.18
N SER A 173 -2.46 14.59 -5.18
CA SER A 173 -2.53 16.05 -5.25
C SER A 173 -1.99 16.71 -3.97
N VAL A 174 -2.34 16.15 -2.80
CA VAL A 174 -1.80 16.59 -1.50
C VAL A 174 -0.30 16.28 -1.42
N TYR A 175 0.09 15.08 -1.84
CA TYR A 175 1.50 14.68 -1.87
C TYR A 175 2.35 15.56 -2.80
N TRP A 176 1.79 15.96 -3.94
CA TRP A 176 2.44 16.86 -4.89
C TRP A 176 2.71 18.24 -4.30
N CYS A 177 1.70 18.86 -3.67
CA CYS A 177 1.87 20.15 -2.99
C CYS A 177 2.90 20.07 -1.86
N SER A 178 2.82 19.00 -1.07
CA SER A 178 3.77 18.66 -0.03
C SER A 178 5.21 18.56 -0.56
N ALA A 179 5.40 17.84 -1.66
CA ALA A 179 6.69 17.66 -2.32
C ALA A 179 7.26 18.98 -2.83
N LEU A 180 6.45 19.80 -3.52
CA LEU A 180 6.87 21.09 -4.05
C LEU A 180 7.36 22.05 -2.96
N SER A 181 6.75 22.03 -1.78
CA SER A 181 7.22 22.78 -0.62
C SER A 181 8.54 22.23 -0.06
N LEU A 182 8.61 20.90 0.15
CA LEU A 182 9.78 20.28 0.77
C LEU A 182 11.04 20.37 -0.09
N LEU A 183 10.93 20.39 -1.42
CA LEU A 183 12.05 20.64 -2.33
C LEU A 183 12.79 21.95 -2.01
N GLY A 184 12.05 22.98 -1.59
CA GLY A 184 12.60 24.26 -1.16
C GLY A 184 13.03 24.29 0.31
N SER A 185 12.74 23.27 1.13
CA SER A 185 13.06 23.29 2.57
C SER A 185 14.55 23.10 2.85
N ALA A 186 15.08 23.67 3.94
CA ALA A 186 16.49 23.50 4.30
C ALA A 186 16.86 22.02 4.61
N THR A 187 15.90 21.23 5.08
CA THR A 187 16.11 19.85 5.53
C THR A 187 16.20 18.85 4.38
N PHE A 188 15.55 19.12 3.25
CA PHE A 188 15.53 18.18 2.11
C PHE A 188 16.88 18.07 1.41
N GLN A 189 17.34 16.85 1.13
CA GLN A 189 18.67 16.59 0.58
C GLN A 189 18.59 16.03 -0.85
N PRO A 190 19.63 16.20 -1.68
CA PRO A 190 19.63 15.69 -3.06
C PRO A 190 19.49 14.15 -3.15
N HIS A 191 19.81 13.44 -2.07
CA HIS A 191 19.74 11.98 -1.97
C HIS A 191 18.52 11.47 -1.19
N SER A 192 17.57 12.34 -0.84
CA SER A 192 16.37 11.98 -0.05
C SER A 192 15.41 11.01 -0.75
N LEU A 193 15.54 10.82 -2.08
CA LEU A 193 14.68 9.93 -2.89
C LEU A 193 15.40 8.66 -3.35
N ILE A 194 16.58 8.35 -2.81
CA ILE A 194 17.29 7.11 -3.16
C ILE A 194 16.47 5.90 -2.70
N SER A 195 16.12 5.05 -3.65
CA SER A 195 15.40 3.80 -3.38
C SER A 195 15.67 2.79 -4.49
N LYS A 196 15.93 1.53 -4.10
CA LYS A 196 16.20 0.45 -5.06
C LYS A 196 15.02 0.29 -6.01
N GLY A 197 15.33 0.21 -7.31
CA GLY A 197 14.32 0.06 -8.37
C GLY A 197 13.54 1.34 -8.71
N ALA A 198 13.86 2.50 -8.12
CA ALA A 198 13.36 3.78 -8.61
C ALA A 198 14.04 4.18 -9.94
N GLU A 199 13.31 4.90 -10.79
CA GLU A 199 13.88 5.58 -11.97
C GLU A 199 14.92 6.64 -11.54
N MET A 200 15.67 7.19 -12.49
CA MET A 200 16.71 8.20 -12.27
C MET A 200 17.87 7.70 -11.41
N ASN A 201 18.43 6.55 -11.82
CA ASN A 201 19.57 5.89 -11.16
C ASN A 201 19.27 5.54 -9.69
N GLU A 202 18.27 4.68 -9.47
CA GLU A 202 17.78 4.31 -8.14
C GLU A 202 17.36 5.54 -7.31
N GLY A 203 16.76 6.54 -7.96
CA GLY A 203 16.29 7.78 -7.34
C GLY A 203 17.37 8.80 -7.01
N LYS A 204 18.67 8.51 -7.24
CA LYS A 204 19.79 9.43 -6.96
C LYS A 204 19.65 10.78 -7.66
N ASN A 205 19.15 10.78 -8.88
CA ASN A 205 19.00 11.99 -9.68
C ASN A 205 17.58 12.56 -9.65
N LEU A 206 16.63 11.88 -8.98
CA LEU A 206 15.21 12.27 -9.01
C LEU A 206 14.97 13.62 -8.33
N ALA A 207 15.50 13.81 -7.11
CA ALA A 207 15.32 15.05 -6.35
C ALA A 207 15.92 16.29 -7.07
N PRO A 208 17.16 16.24 -7.58
CA PRO A 208 17.72 17.34 -8.36
C PRO A 208 16.90 17.68 -9.61
N TRP A 209 16.48 16.69 -10.41
CA TRP A 209 15.66 16.94 -11.60
C TRP A 209 14.26 17.45 -11.27
N LEU A 210 13.66 16.95 -10.19
CA LEU A 210 12.37 17.42 -9.71
C LEU A 210 12.44 18.90 -9.29
N LEU A 211 13.51 19.32 -8.62
CA LEU A 211 13.76 20.72 -8.29
C LEU A 211 13.93 21.59 -9.54
N ALA A 212 14.73 21.15 -10.51
CA ALA A 212 14.92 21.85 -11.78
C ALA A 212 13.59 22.04 -12.53
N GLY A 213 12.80 20.97 -12.66
CA GLY A 213 11.46 21.04 -13.25
C GLY A 213 10.51 21.95 -12.48
N SER A 214 10.60 21.99 -11.16
CA SER A 214 9.78 22.87 -10.32
C SER A 214 10.13 24.35 -10.50
N ILE A 215 11.42 24.68 -10.68
CA ILE A 215 11.88 26.04 -11.03
C ILE A 215 11.32 26.46 -12.39
N ALA A 216 11.39 25.60 -13.41
CA ALA A 216 10.81 25.89 -14.71
C ALA A 216 9.28 26.06 -14.61
N ARG A 217 8.59 25.18 -13.89
CA ARG A 217 7.14 25.27 -13.64
C ARG A 217 6.71 26.62 -13.06
N LEU A 218 7.45 27.15 -12.09
CA LEU A 218 7.16 28.46 -11.49
C LEU A 218 7.14 29.58 -12.52
N TRP A 219 8.19 29.67 -13.33
CA TRP A 219 8.34 30.73 -14.31
C TRP A 219 7.38 30.58 -15.49
N LEU A 220 7.11 29.35 -15.94
CA LEU A 220 6.08 29.08 -16.94
C LEU A 220 4.69 29.49 -16.45
N TYR A 221 4.37 29.21 -15.19
CA TYR A 221 3.10 29.67 -14.60
C TYR A 221 3.04 31.20 -14.54
N ALA A 222 4.09 31.85 -14.02
CA ALA A 222 4.17 33.30 -13.92
C ALA A 222 3.99 33.97 -15.30
N PHE A 223 4.58 33.40 -16.35
CA PHE A 223 4.40 33.85 -17.73
C PHE A 223 2.94 33.80 -18.18
N LEU A 224 2.22 32.70 -17.92
CA LEU A 224 0.82 32.56 -18.33
C LEU A 224 -0.11 33.60 -17.66
N GLN A 225 0.32 34.21 -16.56
CA GLN A 225 -0.41 35.32 -15.92
C GLN A 225 -0.11 36.70 -16.54
N GLN A 226 0.93 36.81 -17.38
CA GLN A 226 1.30 38.06 -18.02
C GLN A 226 0.65 38.20 -19.39
N LYS A 227 -0.02 39.33 -19.62
CA LYS A 227 -0.65 39.64 -20.92
C LYS A 227 0.25 40.44 -21.86
N GLU A 228 1.40 40.91 -21.37
CA GLU A 228 2.29 41.85 -22.07
C GLU A 228 3.32 41.16 -22.98
N TYR A 229 3.55 39.86 -22.79
CA TYR A 229 4.57 39.10 -23.51
C TYR A 229 3.94 38.15 -24.52
N SER A 230 4.49 38.13 -25.73
CA SER A 230 3.98 37.30 -26.84
C SER A 230 4.38 35.83 -26.75
N ASN A 231 5.52 35.54 -26.11
CA ASN A 231 6.05 34.20 -25.91
C ASN A 231 6.96 34.13 -24.67
N PHE A 232 7.24 32.93 -24.20
CA PHE A 232 8.02 32.68 -23.00
C PHE A 232 9.48 33.11 -23.14
N SER A 233 10.07 32.98 -24.33
CA SER A 233 11.43 33.44 -24.59
C SER A 233 11.56 34.96 -24.34
N GLN A 234 10.62 35.74 -24.86
CA GLN A 234 10.55 37.18 -24.62
C GLN A 234 10.42 37.50 -23.13
N TYR A 235 9.54 36.80 -22.40
CA TYR A 235 9.38 36.97 -20.96
C TYR A 235 10.65 36.60 -20.19
N PHE A 236 11.29 35.49 -20.55
CA PHE A 236 12.51 35.02 -19.91
C PHE A 236 13.65 36.02 -20.04
N PHE A 237 13.93 36.50 -21.26
CA PHE A 237 15.06 37.41 -21.51
C PHE A 237 14.80 38.82 -21.00
N ASN A 238 13.58 39.35 -21.13
CA ASN A 238 13.28 40.75 -20.84
C ASN A 238 12.73 40.99 -19.43
N ASN A 239 12.31 39.94 -18.71
CA ASN A 239 11.78 40.04 -17.36
C ASN A 239 12.59 39.22 -16.37
N ILE A 240 12.57 37.89 -16.49
CA ILE A 240 13.15 36.98 -15.48
C ILE A 240 14.66 37.22 -15.34
N ARG A 241 15.42 37.21 -16.45
CA ARG A 241 16.87 37.43 -16.42
C ARG A 241 17.23 38.81 -15.90
N VAL A 242 16.54 39.86 -16.35
CA VAL A 242 16.79 41.25 -15.92
C VAL A 242 16.58 41.38 -14.42
N ARG A 243 15.44 40.89 -13.91
CA ARG A 243 15.13 40.88 -12.48
C ARG A 243 16.21 40.17 -11.67
N LEU A 244 16.65 39.00 -12.12
CA LEU A 244 17.66 38.21 -11.40
C LEU A 244 19.05 38.87 -11.42
N ILE A 245 19.42 39.55 -12.51
CA ILE A 245 20.64 40.37 -12.59
C ILE A 245 20.62 41.49 -11.54
N GLU A 246 19.47 42.14 -11.38
CA GLU A 246 19.30 43.26 -10.46
C GLU A 246 19.25 42.80 -8.98
N THR A 247 18.59 41.68 -8.69
CA THR A 247 18.36 41.24 -7.31
C THR A 247 19.37 40.22 -6.79
N ARG A 248 19.78 39.23 -7.61
CA ARG A 248 20.64 38.10 -7.22
C ARG A 248 21.52 37.62 -8.39
N PRO A 249 22.50 38.43 -8.82
CA PRO A 249 23.29 38.14 -10.02
C PRO A 249 24.07 36.82 -9.95
N HIS A 250 24.43 36.35 -8.75
CA HIS A 250 25.13 35.07 -8.56
C HIS A 250 24.28 33.85 -8.94
N LEU A 251 22.95 33.97 -9.00
CA LEU A 251 22.04 32.88 -9.37
C LEU A 251 21.75 32.80 -10.87
N LEU A 252 22.13 33.81 -11.67
CA LEU A 252 21.83 33.84 -13.11
C LEU A 252 22.38 32.62 -13.85
N ALA A 253 23.66 32.29 -13.61
CA ALA A 253 24.30 31.12 -14.21
C ALA A 253 23.61 29.81 -13.80
N THR A 254 23.05 29.75 -12.59
CA THR A 254 22.29 28.59 -12.10
C THR A 254 20.96 28.47 -12.85
N LEU A 255 20.22 29.57 -13.04
CA LEU A 255 18.97 29.57 -13.79
C LEU A 255 19.18 29.17 -15.26
N GLU A 256 20.22 29.71 -15.89
CA GLU A 256 20.58 29.37 -17.27
C GLU A 256 20.98 27.90 -17.38
N ALA A 257 21.80 27.39 -16.45
CA ALA A 257 22.15 25.97 -16.40
C ALA A 257 20.92 25.08 -16.20
N VAL A 258 19.98 25.43 -15.32
CA VAL A 258 18.72 24.68 -15.13
C VAL A 258 17.94 24.56 -16.45
N ILE A 259 17.76 25.68 -17.15
CA ILE A 259 17.02 25.67 -18.42
C ILE A 259 17.77 24.84 -19.46
N GLN A 260 19.08 25.04 -19.63
CA GLN A 260 19.86 24.28 -20.61
C GLN A 260 19.87 22.77 -20.29
N SER A 261 20.01 22.38 -19.02
CA SER A 261 19.95 20.98 -18.60
C SER A 261 18.56 20.36 -18.84
N LEU A 262 17.47 21.09 -18.65
CA LEU A 262 16.12 20.57 -18.98
C LEU A 262 15.93 20.41 -20.50
N LEU A 263 16.56 21.26 -21.30
CA LEU A 263 16.53 21.20 -22.77
C LEU A 263 17.50 20.17 -23.36
N SER A 264 18.53 19.76 -22.61
CA SER A 264 19.56 18.78 -23.02
C SER A 264 20.07 17.95 -21.83
N PRO A 265 19.22 17.10 -21.22
CA PRO A 265 19.50 16.39 -19.98
C PRO A 265 20.51 15.23 -20.10
N GLN A 266 20.85 14.82 -21.32
CA GLN A 266 21.91 13.82 -21.56
C GLN A 266 23.31 14.44 -21.58
N ASP A 267 23.42 15.69 -22.01
CA ASP A 267 24.69 16.32 -22.37
C ASP A 267 25.25 17.21 -21.26
N LEU A 268 24.38 17.75 -20.40
CA LEU A 268 24.73 18.78 -19.44
C LEU A 268 24.53 18.32 -17.99
N PRO A 269 25.55 18.47 -17.13
CA PRO A 269 25.38 18.21 -15.70
C PRO A 269 24.39 19.22 -15.11
N LEU A 270 23.62 18.78 -14.12
CA LEU A 270 22.72 19.66 -13.40
C LEU A 270 23.52 20.71 -12.59
N ALA A 271 22.97 21.90 -12.44
CA ALA A 271 23.55 22.93 -11.59
C ALA A 271 23.66 22.45 -10.13
N ASN A 272 24.45 23.16 -9.31
CA ASN A 272 24.60 22.82 -7.90
C ASN A 272 23.22 22.81 -7.20
N PHE A 273 22.90 21.71 -6.52
CA PHE A 273 21.60 21.50 -5.88
C PHE A 273 21.22 22.64 -4.91
N TYR A 274 22.16 23.15 -4.13
CA TYR A 274 21.88 24.19 -3.14
C TYR A 274 21.67 25.56 -3.78
N LEU A 275 22.39 25.90 -4.86
CA LEU A 275 22.12 27.11 -5.63
C LEU A 275 20.75 27.05 -6.33
N MET A 276 20.35 25.88 -6.83
CA MET A 276 19.00 25.70 -7.38
C MET A 276 17.93 25.87 -6.31
N LYS A 277 18.17 25.41 -5.08
CA LYS A 277 17.23 25.64 -3.97
C LYS A 277 17.12 27.13 -3.63
N GLU A 278 18.25 27.83 -3.58
CA GLU A 278 18.26 29.28 -3.36
C GLU A 278 17.48 30.02 -4.47
N LEU A 279 17.63 29.59 -5.73
CA LEU A 279 16.87 30.10 -6.86
C LEU A 279 15.37 29.78 -6.77
N TYR A 280 15.01 28.58 -6.31
CA TYR A 280 13.62 28.17 -6.10
C TYR A 280 12.95 28.96 -4.96
N GLN A 281 13.72 29.33 -3.93
CA GLN A 281 13.30 30.18 -2.83
C GLN A 281 13.35 31.68 -3.17
N ASP A 282 13.92 32.08 -4.33
CA ASP A 282 14.12 33.48 -4.72
C ASP A 282 12.95 34.42 -4.46
N PRO A 283 11.71 34.04 -4.79
CA PRO A 283 10.61 34.95 -4.59
C PRO A 283 10.21 35.17 -3.10
N GLY A 284 10.96 34.63 -2.13
CA GLY A 284 10.95 35.09 -0.74
C GLY A 284 9.73 34.63 0.05
N PHE A 285 9.34 33.37 -0.14
CA PHE A 285 8.05 32.88 0.34
C PHE A 285 8.15 32.20 1.71
N PRO A 286 7.51 32.75 2.75
CA PRO A 286 7.33 32.01 4.00
C PRO A 286 6.30 30.90 3.76
N ILE A 287 6.76 29.65 3.69
CA ILE A 287 5.85 28.50 3.67
C ILE A 287 5.44 28.24 5.12
N GLN A 288 4.22 28.64 5.48
CA GLN A 288 3.61 28.22 6.74
C GLN A 288 3.14 26.78 6.61
N LEU A 289 3.32 25.98 7.67
CA LEU A 289 2.77 24.64 7.72
C LEU A 289 1.23 24.73 7.73
N PRO A 290 0.53 23.98 6.88
CA PRO A 290 -0.92 24.08 6.79
C PRO A 290 -1.57 23.55 8.07
N SER A 291 -2.54 24.30 8.61
CA SER A 291 -3.33 23.86 9.76
C SER A 291 -4.50 22.95 9.38
N ASP A 292 -4.93 22.98 8.11
CA ASP A 292 -6.05 22.22 7.57
C ASP A 292 -5.84 21.84 6.10
N LEU A 293 -6.78 21.06 5.54
CA LEU A 293 -6.70 20.57 4.16
C LEU A 293 -6.88 21.66 3.10
N GLU A 294 -7.58 22.76 3.41
CA GLU A 294 -7.80 23.86 2.46
C GLU A 294 -6.50 24.65 2.23
N GLN A 295 -5.68 24.75 3.27
CA GLN A 295 -4.37 25.41 3.23
C GLN A 295 -3.27 24.59 2.57
N VAL A 296 -3.46 23.28 2.33
CA VAL A 296 -2.43 22.42 1.70
C VAL A 296 -1.92 23.00 0.39
N TRP A 297 -2.80 23.62 -0.40
CA TRP A 297 -2.40 24.25 -1.65
C TRP A 297 -1.42 25.42 -1.48
N GLN A 298 -1.43 26.11 -0.33
CA GLN A 298 -0.49 27.20 -0.05
C GLN A 298 0.95 26.69 0.03
N LEU A 299 1.16 25.37 0.17
CA LEU A 299 2.46 24.73 0.05
C LEU A 299 3.02 24.78 -1.38
N ASP A 300 2.16 24.84 -2.40
CA ASP A 300 2.61 24.99 -3.79
C ASP A 300 3.04 26.45 -4.04
N PRO A 301 4.29 26.72 -4.45
CA PRO A 301 4.73 28.09 -4.65
C PRO A 301 4.00 28.82 -5.80
N ILE A 302 3.30 28.12 -6.71
CA ILE A 302 2.46 28.81 -7.72
C ILE A 302 1.14 29.34 -7.14
N SER A 303 0.79 28.98 -5.91
CA SER A 303 -0.46 29.36 -5.24
C SER A 303 -0.70 30.86 -5.19
N GLN A 304 0.37 31.65 -5.09
CA GLN A 304 0.33 33.10 -4.97
C GLN A 304 -0.05 33.82 -6.27
N PHE A 305 0.10 33.14 -7.41
CA PHE A 305 -0.26 33.65 -8.72
C PHE A 305 -1.66 33.20 -9.17
N SER A 306 -2.36 32.40 -8.36
CA SER A 306 -3.66 31.82 -8.69
C SER A 306 -4.80 32.63 -8.08
N PRO A 307 -5.99 32.68 -8.72
CA PRO A 307 -7.17 33.30 -8.11
C PRO A 307 -7.53 32.63 -6.77
N GLU A 308 -7.83 33.44 -5.74
CA GLU A 308 -8.16 32.96 -4.39
C GLU A 308 -9.41 32.06 -4.36
N THR A 309 -10.31 32.20 -5.34
CA THR A 309 -11.63 31.55 -5.36
C THR A 309 -11.63 30.10 -5.86
N MET A 310 -10.52 29.57 -6.38
CA MET A 310 -10.46 28.20 -6.88
C MET A 310 -10.04 27.21 -5.77
N PRO A 311 -10.69 26.04 -5.61
CA PRO A 311 -10.28 25.05 -4.61
C PRO A 311 -8.91 24.43 -4.92
N ALA A 312 -8.15 24.14 -3.86
CA ALA A 312 -6.82 23.53 -3.87
C ALA A 312 -6.67 22.32 -4.81
N SER A 313 -7.62 21.37 -4.74
CA SER A 313 -7.61 20.09 -5.44
C SER A 313 -7.69 20.21 -6.97
N TYR A 314 -8.03 21.38 -7.50
CA TYR A 314 -8.33 21.58 -8.92
C TYR A 314 -7.32 22.46 -9.66
N LYS A 315 -6.39 23.09 -8.92
CA LYS A 315 -5.49 24.10 -9.50
C LYS A 315 -4.43 23.51 -10.41
N GLU A 316 -4.01 22.27 -10.17
CA GLU A 316 -3.07 21.57 -11.05
C GLU A 316 -3.71 21.21 -12.39
N VAL A 317 -4.96 20.72 -12.37
CA VAL A 317 -5.77 20.48 -13.59
C VAL A 317 -5.96 21.79 -14.36
N TYR A 318 -6.24 22.87 -13.64
CA TYR A 318 -6.38 24.20 -14.22
C TYR A 318 -5.06 24.69 -14.86
N TRP A 319 -3.93 24.57 -14.17
CA TRP A 319 -2.62 24.93 -14.71
C TRP A 319 -2.31 24.20 -16.02
N HIS A 320 -2.46 22.87 -16.04
CA HIS A 320 -2.28 22.08 -17.25
C HIS A 320 -3.16 22.59 -18.40
N ARG A 321 -4.43 22.92 -18.12
CA ARG A 321 -5.35 23.47 -19.12
C ARG A 321 -4.96 24.84 -19.63
N GLN A 322 -4.45 25.73 -18.78
CA GLN A 322 -3.92 27.02 -19.23
C GLN A 322 -2.74 26.83 -20.17
N ALA A 323 -1.82 25.92 -19.83
CA ALA A 323 -0.69 25.59 -20.69
C ALA A 323 -1.13 24.95 -22.02
N PHE A 324 -2.09 24.02 -22.00
CA PHE A 324 -2.67 23.46 -23.23
C PHE A 324 -3.38 24.52 -24.05
N ALA A 325 -4.18 25.40 -23.44
CA ALA A 325 -4.89 26.47 -24.14
C ALA A 325 -3.93 27.54 -24.72
N TYR A 326 -2.76 27.73 -24.12
CA TYR A 326 -1.70 28.59 -24.65
C TYR A 326 -1.04 27.99 -25.90
N LEU A 327 -0.71 26.69 -25.86
CA LEU A 327 -0.09 25.97 -26.98
C LEU A 327 -1.09 25.70 -28.12
N TYR A 328 -2.36 25.49 -27.78
CA TYR A 328 -3.45 25.19 -28.71
C TYR A 328 -4.62 26.17 -28.50
N PRO A 329 -4.53 27.41 -29.02
CA PRO A 329 -5.57 28.45 -28.84
C PRO A 329 -7.00 28.02 -29.21
N SER A 330 -7.16 27.06 -30.12
CA SER A 330 -8.46 26.48 -30.48
C SER A 330 -9.21 25.88 -29.29
N LEU A 331 -8.52 25.52 -28.19
CA LEU A 331 -9.12 25.03 -26.94
C LEU A 331 -9.79 26.12 -26.10
N GLN A 332 -9.60 27.40 -26.44
CA GLN A 332 -10.29 28.52 -25.83
C GLN A 332 -11.66 28.78 -26.49
N GLU A 333 -11.89 28.23 -27.69
CA GLU A 333 -13.13 28.42 -28.46
C GLU A 333 -14.20 27.37 -28.12
N GLN A 334 -15.47 27.77 -28.04
CA GLN A 334 -16.59 26.82 -27.85
C GLN A 334 -16.85 25.95 -29.10
N HIS A 335 -16.45 26.42 -30.30
CA HIS A 335 -16.60 25.73 -31.58
C HIS A 335 -15.37 25.98 -32.48
N PRO A 336 -14.32 25.15 -32.38
CA PRO A 336 -13.06 25.40 -33.07
C PRO A 336 -13.19 25.26 -34.59
N ARG A 337 -12.75 26.27 -35.35
CA ARG A 337 -12.74 26.25 -36.83
C ARG A 337 -11.40 25.84 -37.45
N SER A 338 -10.31 25.80 -36.68
CA SER A 338 -9.01 25.23 -37.11
C SER A 338 -8.14 24.79 -35.93
N GLN A 339 -7.24 23.83 -36.15
CA GLN A 339 -6.18 23.46 -35.20
C GLN A 339 -5.01 24.44 -35.33
N SER A 340 -5.14 25.68 -34.84
CA SER A 340 -4.00 26.60 -34.76
C SER A 340 -3.10 26.22 -33.59
N HIS A 341 -1.82 25.94 -33.85
CA HIS A 341 -0.78 25.75 -32.82
C HIS A 341 -0.01 27.06 -32.62
N ASN A 342 0.21 27.48 -31.37
CA ASN A 342 1.04 28.64 -31.05
C ASN A 342 2.51 28.21 -30.98
N PRO A 343 3.40 28.65 -31.90
CA PRO A 343 4.77 28.20 -31.92
C PRO A 343 5.61 28.90 -30.84
N ASP A 344 5.66 28.32 -29.64
CA ASP A 344 6.60 28.68 -28.58
C ASP A 344 7.40 27.45 -28.13
N PRO A 345 8.46 27.08 -28.88
CA PRO A 345 9.20 25.84 -28.62
C PRO A 345 9.81 25.80 -27.22
N LEU A 346 10.31 26.93 -26.70
CA LEU A 346 10.94 26.98 -25.38
C LEU A 346 9.92 26.68 -24.27
N PHE A 347 8.74 27.31 -24.32
CA PHE A 347 7.65 27.01 -23.39
C PHE A 347 7.27 25.53 -23.48
N GLU A 348 7.05 25.02 -24.71
CA GLU A 348 6.60 23.66 -24.95
C GLU A 348 7.60 22.62 -24.39
N ARG A 349 8.90 22.80 -24.65
CA ARG A 349 9.98 21.91 -24.16
C ARG A 349 9.97 21.84 -22.64
N LEU A 350 10.00 23.01 -22.01
CA LEU A 350 10.09 23.11 -20.55
C LEU A 350 8.80 22.60 -19.89
N PHE A 351 7.64 22.92 -20.45
CA PHE A 351 6.35 22.45 -19.94
C PHE A 351 6.30 20.92 -19.89
N TRP A 352 6.64 20.24 -21.00
CA TRP A 352 6.64 18.78 -21.00
C TRP A 352 7.70 18.17 -20.07
N GLN A 353 8.86 18.80 -19.89
CA GLN A 353 9.82 18.33 -18.88
C GLN A 353 9.28 18.48 -17.44
N CYS A 354 8.49 19.52 -17.16
CA CYS A 354 7.80 19.65 -15.86
C CYS A 354 6.76 18.53 -15.66
N ILE A 355 6.00 18.20 -16.70
CA ILE A 355 5.04 17.07 -16.64
C ILE A 355 5.79 15.74 -16.40
N ARG A 356 6.93 15.53 -17.06
CA ARG A 356 7.73 14.32 -16.89
C ARG A 356 8.28 14.18 -15.48
N THR A 357 8.84 15.22 -14.89
CA THR A 357 9.34 15.13 -13.50
C THR A 357 8.23 14.82 -12.50
N LYS A 358 7.02 15.35 -12.73
CA LYS A 358 5.82 15.00 -11.95
C LYS A 358 5.42 13.53 -12.14
N VAL A 359 5.34 13.04 -13.38
CA VAL A 359 4.99 11.63 -13.66
C VAL A 359 6.05 10.68 -13.09
N LEU A 360 7.33 11.03 -13.15
CA LEU A 360 8.41 10.28 -12.53
C LEU A 360 8.24 10.17 -11.02
N LEU A 361 7.84 11.26 -10.35
CA LEU A 361 7.50 11.23 -8.93
C LEU A 361 6.25 10.37 -8.66
N TYR A 362 5.22 10.47 -9.49
CA TYR A 362 4.03 9.63 -9.36
C TYR A 362 4.37 8.14 -9.42
N ARG A 363 5.16 7.72 -10.42
CA ARG A 363 5.62 6.34 -10.59
C ARG A 363 6.66 5.91 -9.54
N HIS A 364 7.28 6.86 -8.84
CA HIS A 364 8.16 6.58 -7.72
C HIS A 364 7.37 6.00 -6.54
N ILE A 365 6.19 6.56 -6.24
CA ILE A 365 5.37 6.17 -5.06
C ILE A 365 4.22 5.22 -5.38
N THR A 366 3.65 5.30 -6.58
CA THR A 366 2.53 4.45 -7.01
C THR A 366 3.06 3.13 -7.53
N GLN A 367 2.55 2.01 -7.00
CA GLN A 367 2.94 0.68 -7.42
C GLN A 367 2.26 0.32 -8.75
N ARG A 368 3.05 -0.28 -9.65
CA ARG A 368 2.59 -0.76 -10.94
C ARG A 368 2.51 -2.29 -10.94
N PRO A 369 1.55 -2.88 -11.66
CA PRO A 369 1.31 -4.33 -11.76
C PRO A 369 2.41 -5.13 -12.51
N MET A 370 3.63 -4.60 -12.64
CA MET A 370 4.72 -5.22 -13.41
C MET A 370 5.66 -6.09 -12.58
N VAL A 371 5.81 -5.80 -11.28
CA VAL A 371 6.77 -6.45 -10.40
C VAL A 371 6.03 -6.96 -9.18
N LYS A 372 6.15 -8.28 -8.97
CA LYS A 372 5.35 -9.06 -8.03
C LYS A 372 5.95 -9.06 -6.62
N GLY A 373 5.10 -9.32 -5.64
CA GLY A 373 5.49 -9.72 -4.30
C GLY A 373 5.60 -8.58 -3.29
N LEU A 374 5.36 -8.93 -2.04
CA LEU A 374 5.31 -8.02 -0.89
C LEU A 374 6.57 -7.17 -0.73
N GLN A 375 7.76 -7.73 -1.04
CA GLN A 375 9.03 -7.00 -0.97
C GLN A 375 9.11 -5.84 -1.96
N TRP A 376 8.39 -5.90 -3.08
CA TRP A 376 8.30 -4.78 -4.02
C TRP A 376 7.40 -3.67 -3.48
N PHE A 377 6.25 -4.04 -2.91
CA PHE A 377 5.35 -3.13 -2.21
C PHE A 377 6.07 -2.36 -1.09
N ILE A 378 6.83 -3.07 -0.22
CA ILE A 378 7.58 -2.43 0.88
C ILE A 378 8.50 -1.31 0.37
N ARG A 379 9.09 -1.47 -0.82
CA ARG A 379 9.94 -0.42 -1.42
C ARG A 379 9.14 0.80 -1.84
N HIS A 380 7.92 0.62 -2.36
CA HIS A 380 7.04 1.73 -2.73
C HIS A 380 6.52 2.46 -1.49
N TYR A 381 6.07 1.71 -0.47
CA TYR A 381 5.63 2.29 0.79
C TYR A 381 6.74 3.13 1.46
N GLU A 382 7.98 2.63 1.50
CA GLU A 382 9.13 3.35 2.06
C GLU A 382 9.45 4.68 1.35
N ARG A 383 9.00 4.87 0.10
CA ARG A 383 9.27 6.10 -0.69
C ARG A 383 8.36 7.28 -0.33
N ILE A 384 7.26 7.05 0.40
CA ILE A 384 6.26 8.08 0.74
C ILE A 384 6.80 9.09 1.75
N GLY A 385 7.61 8.65 2.73
CA GLY A 385 7.99 9.47 3.89
C GLY A 385 8.72 10.76 3.52
N SER A 386 9.70 10.68 2.61
CA SER A 386 10.63 11.78 2.31
C SER A 386 9.98 13.08 1.81
N LEU A 387 8.76 13.01 1.25
CA LEU A 387 8.06 14.17 0.68
C LEU A 387 6.65 14.36 1.27
N SER A 388 6.37 13.81 2.46
CA SER A 388 5.06 13.96 3.13
C SER A 388 5.13 14.44 4.58
N GLU A 389 6.32 14.81 5.09
CA GLU A 389 6.50 15.18 6.51
C GLU A 389 5.79 16.48 6.90
N ASN A 390 5.77 17.51 6.03
CA ASN A 390 5.08 18.78 6.28
C ASN A 390 3.55 18.68 6.24
N VAL A 391 2.98 17.56 5.79
CA VAL A 391 1.54 17.27 5.82
C VAL A 391 1.19 16.10 6.76
N LYS A 392 2.16 15.59 7.52
CA LYS A 392 1.95 14.48 8.47
C LYS A 392 0.83 14.78 9.47
N GLY A 393 0.72 16.03 9.91
CA GLY A 393 -0.35 16.51 10.80
C GLY A 393 -1.76 16.39 10.22
N LEU A 394 -1.90 16.34 8.90
CA LEU A 394 -3.20 16.36 8.20
C LEU A 394 -3.69 14.97 7.77
N ARG A 395 -2.88 13.92 7.94
CA ARG A 395 -3.17 12.56 7.45
C ARG A 395 -4.51 12.01 7.94
N LEU A 396 -4.89 12.21 9.22
CA LEU A 396 -6.18 11.73 9.73
C LEU A 396 -7.37 12.47 9.09
N SER A 397 -7.27 13.80 8.95
CA SER A 397 -8.29 14.58 8.25
C SER A 397 -8.39 14.17 6.79
N LYS A 398 -7.25 13.85 6.16
CA LYS A 398 -7.23 13.42 4.77
C LYS A 398 -7.83 12.03 4.60
N ALA A 399 -7.54 11.10 5.50
CA ALA A 399 -8.16 9.78 5.58
C ALA A 399 -9.69 9.88 5.60
N PHE A 400 -10.18 10.72 6.51
CA PHE A 400 -11.60 10.98 6.65
C PHE A 400 -12.20 11.52 5.33
N GLU A 401 -11.58 12.48 4.67
CA GLU A 401 -12.10 13.00 3.38
C GLU A 401 -12.02 11.97 2.25
N LEU A 402 -10.88 11.28 2.11
CA LEU A 402 -10.56 10.40 0.99
C LEU A 402 -11.48 9.17 0.96
N ASP A 403 -11.79 8.62 2.12
CA ASP A 403 -12.69 7.48 2.28
C ASP A 403 -14.17 7.86 2.39
N GLY A 404 -14.52 9.12 2.11
CA GLY A 404 -15.92 9.57 1.99
C GLY A 404 -16.56 9.98 3.31
N GLY A 405 -15.80 10.66 4.15
CA GLY A 405 -16.29 11.41 5.29
C GLY A 405 -17.44 12.33 4.89
N ARG A 406 -18.53 12.30 5.68
CA ARG A 406 -19.83 12.94 5.38
C ARG A 406 -20.54 12.43 4.12
N LYS A 407 -19.99 11.44 3.42
CA LYS A 407 -20.53 10.82 2.20
C LYS A 407 -20.73 9.30 2.39
N GLY A 408 -21.15 8.88 3.58
CA GLY A 408 -21.46 7.48 3.92
C GLY A 408 -20.48 6.80 4.85
N LEU A 409 -19.26 7.34 5.05
CA LEU A 409 -18.31 6.76 5.99
C LEU A 409 -18.83 6.83 7.43
N ARG A 410 -19.12 5.67 8.03
CA ARG A 410 -19.59 5.53 9.43
C ARG A 410 -18.46 5.27 10.41
N SER A 411 -17.42 4.59 9.96
CA SER A 411 -16.28 4.20 10.79
C SER A 411 -14.98 4.32 10.02
N LEU A 412 -13.94 4.80 10.68
CA LEU A 412 -12.58 4.90 10.16
C LEU A 412 -11.58 4.35 11.17
N GLU A 413 -10.95 3.23 10.85
CA GLU A 413 -9.84 2.68 11.62
C GLU A 413 -8.51 3.06 10.96
N VAL A 414 -7.63 3.69 11.73
CA VAL A 414 -6.29 4.07 11.27
C VAL A 414 -5.21 3.29 12.01
N ARG A 415 -4.20 2.85 11.27
CA ARG A 415 -3.10 2.06 11.81
C ARG A 415 -1.82 2.87 11.94
N VAL A 416 -1.18 2.74 13.09
CA VAL A 416 0.13 3.34 13.37
C VAL A 416 1.03 2.35 14.10
N ALA A 417 2.34 2.52 13.95
CA ALA A 417 3.30 1.78 14.76
C ALA A 417 3.36 2.34 16.20
N PRO A 418 3.48 1.49 17.22
CA PRO A 418 3.81 1.91 18.58
C PRO A 418 5.23 2.51 18.64
N ASP A 419 5.41 3.54 19.48
CA ASP A 419 6.74 4.05 19.80
C ASP A 419 7.38 3.24 20.93
N ASN A 420 8.67 3.45 21.18
CA ASN A 420 9.42 2.72 22.21
C ASN A 420 9.30 3.34 23.61
N GLU A 421 8.66 4.50 23.74
CA GLU A 421 8.53 5.24 25.00
C GLU A 421 7.05 5.57 25.26
N PRO A 422 6.52 5.37 26.48
CA PRO A 422 5.12 5.66 26.80
C PRO A 422 4.72 7.12 26.54
N ALA A 423 5.64 8.06 26.76
CA ALA A 423 5.42 9.48 26.53
C ALA A 423 5.20 9.81 25.03
N ASP A 424 5.93 9.15 24.14
CA ASP A 424 5.76 9.31 22.69
C ASP A 424 4.43 8.74 22.22
N ILE A 425 4.03 7.57 22.76
CA ILE A 425 2.71 6.98 22.53
C ILE A 425 1.61 7.95 22.99
N ARG A 426 1.73 8.51 24.20
CA ARG A 426 0.79 9.51 24.73
C ARG A 426 0.65 10.72 23.81
N ASN A 427 1.77 11.29 23.37
CA ASN A 427 1.76 12.45 22.47
C ASN A 427 1.10 12.14 21.12
N LYS A 428 1.38 10.95 20.56
CA LYS A 428 0.75 10.48 19.32
C LYS A 428 -0.75 10.26 19.49
N VAL A 429 -1.17 9.62 20.57
CA VAL A 429 -2.58 9.36 20.89
C VAL A 429 -3.32 10.68 21.12
N LEU A 430 -2.73 11.62 21.86
CA LEU A 430 -3.30 12.95 22.11
C LEU A 430 -3.50 13.75 20.82
N ASP A 431 -2.48 13.82 19.96
CA ASP A 431 -2.55 14.51 18.66
C ASP A 431 -3.69 13.95 17.77
N LEU A 432 -3.79 12.62 17.67
CA LEU A 432 -4.84 11.98 16.88
C LEU A 432 -6.23 12.13 17.51
N ALA A 433 -6.33 12.06 18.84
CA ALA A 433 -7.58 12.26 19.58
C ALA A 433 -8.13 13.68 19.39
N GLN A 434 -7.29 14.71 19.49
CA GLN A 434 -7.69 16.11 19.24
C GLN A 434 -8.19 16.31 17.81
N LYS A 435 -7.54 15.68 16.83
CA LYS A 435 -7.99 15.71 15.43
C LYS A 435 -9.31 14.98 15.23
N TRP A 436 -9.51 13.83 15.89
CA TRP A 436 -10.80 13.14 15.87
C TRP A 436 -11.91 14.01 16.46
N GLN A 437 -11.68 14.67 17.59
CA GLN A 437 -12.66 15.60 18.19
C GLN A 437 -13.11 16.69 17.19
N ASN A 438 -12.15 17.26 16.44
CA ASN A 438 -12.45 18.23 15.38
C ASN A 438 -13.28 17.63 14.23
N ILE A 439 -13.08 16.35 13.90
CA ILE A 439 -13.85 15.63 12.88
C ILE A 439 -15.26 15.30 13.40
N GLN A 440 -15.42 14.87 14.66
CA GLN A 440 -16.74 14.58 15.24
C GLN A 440 -17.65 15.79 15.28
N ASN A 441 -17.11 16.98 15.57
CA ASN A 441 -17.87 18.23 15.50
C ASN A 441 -18.47 18.50 14.10
N LYS A 442 -18.00 17.78 13.07
CA LYS A 442 -18.41 17.90 11.68
C LYS A 442 -19.24 16.71 11.17
N GLY A 443 -19.52 15.69 11.99
CA GLY A 443 -20.34 14.53 11.62
C GLY A 443 -20.22 13.33 12.57
N ASN A 444 -21.05 12.31 12.37
CA ASN A 444 -21.16 11.15 13.27
C ASN A 444 -20.23 9.98 12.89
N THR A 445 -19.06 10.24 12.30
CA THR A 445 -18.12 9.17 11.93
C THR A 445 -17.30 8.75 13.15
N GLU A 446 -17.35 7.46 13.46
CA GLU A 446 -16.57 6.84 14.51
C GLU A 446 -15.10 6.71 14.03
N ILE A 447 -14.11 6.95 14.89
CA ILE A 447 -12.69 6.77 14.55
C ILE A 447 -12.02 5.90 15.61
N GLY A 448 -11.17 4.99 15.17
CA GLY A 448 -10.41 4.09 16.03
C GLY A 448 -8.95 4.01 15.62
N LEU A 449 -8.09 3.83 16.61
CA LEU A 449 -6.66 3.63 16.46
C LEU A 449 -6.33 2.16 16.64
N VAL A 450 -5.59 1.60 15.68
CA VAL A 450 -5.04 0.26 15.74
C VAL A 450 -3.51 0.35 15.77
N PHE A 451 -2.88 -0.26 16.76
CA PHE A 451 -1.41 -0.33 16.82
C PHE A 451 -0.92 -1.56 16.05
N HIS A 452 -0.16 -1.36 14.97
CA HIS A 452 0.46 -2.47 14.24
C HIS A 452 1.89 -2.73 14.70
N VAL A 453 2.26 -3.99 14.88
CA VAL A 453 3.62 -4.42 15.17
C VAL A 453 4.22 -5.01 13.89
N SER A 454 5.12 -4.24 13.26
CA SER A 454 5.64 -4.56 11.93
C SER A 454 6.75 -5.62 11.93
N LYS A 455 6.62 -6.62 11.04
CA LYS A 455 7.64 -7.63 10.75
C LYS A 455 8.67 -7.08 9.76
N ASN A 456 9.96 -7.40 9.94
CA ASN A 456 11.01 -7.08 8.97
C ASN A 456 12.12 -8.12 8.99
N ARG A 457 12.73 -8.41 7.83
CA ARG A 457 13.80 -9.43 7.69
C ARG A 457 15.15 -9.05 8.32
N GLY A 458 15.46 -7.77 8.49
CA GLY A 458 16.76 -7.30 8.99
C GLY A 458 17.41 -6.23 8.10
N LYS A 459 18.70 -5.93 8.34
CA LYS A 459 19.42 -4.80 7.72
C LYS A 459 19.77 -5.00 6.25
N ASN A 460 19.93 -6.25 5.78
CA ASN A 460 20.37 -6.51 4.41
C ASN A 460 19.29 -7.25 3.61
N LYS A 461 18.51 -6.48 2.84
CA LYS A 461 17.39 -7.00 2.02
C LYS A 461 17.84 -7.82 0.79
N SER A 462 19.15 -8.07 0.60
CA SER A 462 19.69 -8.79 -0.56
C SER A 462 19.96 -10.28 -0.33
N HIS A 463 20.09 -10.75 0.92
CA HIS A 463 20.30 -12.16 1.23
C HIS A 463 19.03 -12.79 1.81
N HIS A 464 18.73 -14.02 1.39
CA HIS A 464 17.50 -14.71 1.81
C HIS A 464 17.47 -14.96 3.33
N TRP A 465 18.58 -15.44 3.90
CA TRP A 465 18.66 -15.85 5.31
C TRP A 465 19.95 -15.42 6.04
N LEU A 466 21.07 -15.17 5.34
CA LEU A 466 22.39 -14.88 5.94
C LEU A 466 22.37 -13.75 6.97
N ASP A 467 21.81 -12.60 6.60
CA ASP A 467 21.74 -11.40 7.45
C ASP A 467 20.35 -11.22 8.10
N SER A 468 19.56 -12.30 8.14
CA SER A 468 18.20 -12.27 8.67
C SER A 468 18.19 -12.40 10.19
N HIS A 469 17.11 -11.93 10.84
CA HIS A 469 16.94 -12.14 12.27
C HIS A 469 16.87 -13.62 12.67
N ALA A 470 16.61 -14.53 11.72
CA ALA A 470 16.58 -15.97 11.98
C ALA A 470 17.99 -16.57 12.26
N ASN A 471 19.07 -15.91 11.84
CA ASN A 471 20.43 -16.45 11.98
C ASN A 471 20.93 -16.33 13.44
N PRO A 472 21.26 -17.44 14.13
CA PRO A 472 21.71 -17.41 15.53
C PRO A 472 23.16 -16.91 15.71
N ASP A 473 23.90 -16.61 14.64
CA ASP A 473 25.26 -16.04 14.73
C ASP A 473 25.28 -14.79 15.63
N SER A 474 26.23 -14.76 16.58
CA SER A 474 26.35 -13.69 17.57
C SER A 474 26.63 -12.30 16.98
N LYS A 475 27.14 -12.23 15.74
CA LYS A 475 27.27 -10.96 14.99
C LYS A 475 25.92 -10.37 14.60
N ILE A 476 24.91 -11.22 14.44
CA ILE A 476 23.55 -10.84 14.02
C ILE A 476 22.64 -10.74 15.24
N ASN A 477 22.57 -11.82 16.03
CA ASN A 477 21.84 -11.93 17.29
C ASN A 477 22.81 -12.08 18.46
N PRO A 478 23.13 -10.99 19.20
CA PRO A 478 24.18 -11.02 20.23
C PRO A 478 24.05 -12.07 21.33
N THR A 479 22.83 -12.53 21.61
CA THR A 479 22.54 -13.54 22.63
C THR A 479 22.74 -14.98 22.12
N GLY A 480 22.97 -15.17 20.82
CA GLY A 480 23.09 -16.48 20.18
C GLY A 480 21.75 -17.14 19.83
N TYR A 481 20.63 -16.47 20.09
CA TYR A 481 19.29 -16.99 19.83
C TYR A 481 18.72 -16.45 18.53
N ARG A 482 18.10 -17.31 17.71
CA ARG A 482 17.30 -16.89 16.55
C ARG A 482 16.26 -15.86 16.99
N TYR A 483 16.07 -14.82 16.19
CA TYR A 483 15.08 -13.75 16.36
C TYR A 483 15.21 -12.89 17.62
N ALA A 484 16.16 -13.14 18.52
CA ALA A 484 16.25 -12.45 19.81
C ALA A 484 16.39 -10.92 19.67
N LYS A 485 17.19 -10.44 18.72
CA LYS A 485 17.34 -9.01 18.47
C LYS A 485 16.06 -8.34 17.98
N PHE A 486 15.33 -9.01 17.09
CA PHE A 486 14.03 -8.54 16.61
C PHE A 486 13.00 -8.53 17.75
N PHE A 487 12.91 -9.64 18.49
CA PHE A 487 12.00 -9.77 19.62
C PHE A 487 12.27 -8.69 20.67
N ASN A 488 13.53 -8.52 21.11
CA ASN A 488 13.90 -7.48 22.07
C ASN A 488 13.56 -6.06 21.60
N LYS A 489 13.70 -5.78 20.30
CA LYS A 489 13.28 -4.48 19.75
C LYS A 489 11.76 -4.32 19.88
N LYS A 490 10.97 -5.31 19.47
CA LYS A 490 9.51 -5.25 19.50
C LYS A 490 8.92 -5.32 20.90
N THR A 491 9.58 -6.01 21.84
CA THR A 491 9.20 -6.03 23.24
C THR A 491 9.26 -4.63 23.85
N ARG A 492 10.20 -3.76 23.46
CA ARG A 492 10.23 -2.36 23.94
C ARG A 492 8.99 -1.59 23.51
N GLU A 493 8.59 -1.72 22.24
CA GLU A 493 7.37 -1.12 21.72
C GLU A 493 6.12 -1.61 22.49
N VAL A 494 6.01 -2.92 22.74
CA VAL A 494 4.88 -3.53 23.47
C VAL A 494 4.87 -3.16 24.96
N VAL A 495 6.03 -3.10 25.61
CA VAL A 495 6.15 -2.68 27.01
C VAL A 495 5.75 -1.20 27.16
N ALA A 496 6.20 -0.34 26.24
CA ALA A 496 5.80 1.06 26.24
C ALA A 496 4.29 1.23 26.06
N TYR A 497 3.69 0.46 25.14
CA TYR A 497 2.24 0.41 24.95
C TYR A 497 1.51 -0.02 26.23
N ARG A 498 2.00 -1.07 26.89
CA ARG A 498 1.41 -1.57 28.14
C ARG A 498 1.48 -0.54 29.26
N GLN A 499 2.66 0.04 29.49
CA GLN A 499 2.84 1.09 30.49
C GLN A 499 1.94 2.30 30.22
N PHE A 500 1.77 2.68 28.95
CA PHE A 500 0.84 3.73 28.56
C PHE A 500 -0.62 3.38 28.90
N LEU A 501 -1.08 2.15 28.61
CA LEU A 501 -2.44 1.72 28.98
C LEU A 501 -2.65 1.65 30.50
N GLU A 502 -1.63 1.26 31.26
CA GLU A 502 -1.67 1.25 32.72
C GLU A 502 -1.82 2.68 33.28
N GLN A 503 -1.13 3.67 32.67
CA GLN A 503 -1.19 5.08 33.05
C GLN A 503 -2.48 5.79 32.60
N VAL A 504 -2.97 5.48 31.39
CA VAL A 504 -4.12 6.13 30.77
C VAL A 504 -5.12 5.06 30.28
N PRO A 505 -5.80 4.34 31.19
CA PRO A 505 -6.67 3.24 30.79
C PRO A 505 -7.85 3.69 29.92
N LEU A 506 -8.36 4.92 30.09
CA LEU A 506 -9.43 5.48 29.24
C LEU A 506 -9.04 5.57 27.75
N SER A 507 -7.74 5.47 27.42
CA SER A 507 -7.29 5.46 26.03
C SER A 507 -7.87 4.31 25.20
N ILE A 508 -8.40 3.24 25.81
CA ILE A 508 -9.09 2.16 25.08
C ILE A 508 -10.42 2.59 24.42
N PHE A 509 -10.92 3.80 24.67
CA PHE A 509 -12.00 4.40 23.86
C PHE A 509 -11.55 4.72 22.44
N PHE A 510 -10.26 5.05 22.27
CA PHE A 510 -9.69 5.41 20.99
C PHE A 510 -8.76 4.33 20.45
N ILE A 511 -7.95 3.71 21.31
CA ILE A 511 -7.16 2.52 20.98
C ILE A 511 -8.09 1.32 20.95
N ARG A 512 -8.43 0.88 19.75
CA ARG A 512 -9.47 -0.12 19.52
C ARG A 512 -8.95 -1.43 18.96
N GLY A 513 -7.69 -1.52 18.55
CA GLY A 513 -7.11 -2.81 18.26
C GLY A 513 -5.59 -2.88 18.20
N SER A 514 -5.10 -4.10 18.06
CA SER A 514 -3.70 -4.43 17.81
C SER A 514 -3.57 -5.30 16.56
N ASP A 515 -2.45 -5.14 15.86
CA ASP A 515 -2.17 -5.82 14.61
C ASP A 515 -0.72 -6.31 14.50
N MET A 516 -0.49 -7.32 13.67
CA MET A 516 0.84 -7.69 13.15
C MET A 516 0.83 -7.64 11.63
N CYS A 517 1.85 -7.04 11.00
CA CYS A 517 1.83 -6.77 9.55
C CYS A 517 3.20 -6.89 8.86
N THR A 518 3.20 -6.69 7.54
CA THR A 518 4.38 -6.64 6.66
C THR A 518 5.01 -8.02 6.43
N ASP A 519 6.32 -8.22 6.64
CA ASP A 519 7.11 -9.36 6.12
C ASP A 519 6.74 -10.70 6.78
N GLU A 520 5.67 -11.33 6.30
CA GLU A 520 5.16 -12.58 6.81
C GLU A 520 6.23 -13.67 6.74
N ILE A 521 6.85 -13.87 5.58
CA ILE A 521 7.80 -14.97 5.34
C ILE A 521 8.94 -14.98 6.36
N SER A 522 9.49 -13.82 6.70
CA SER A 522 10.75 -13.73 7.46
C SER A 522 10.62 -13.89 8.96
N ILE A 523 9.44 -13.61 9.53
CA ILE A 523 9.20 -13.63 10.96
C ILE A 523 8.11 -14.66 11.25
N PRO A 524 8.42 -15.75 11.97
CA PRO A 524 7.44 -16.79 12.26
C PRO A 524 6.37 -16.28 13.23
N ASN A 525 5.17 -16.85 13.16
CA ASN A 525 4.04 -16.39 13.97
C ASN A 525 4.27 -16.54 15.48
N TRP A 526 4.98 -17.58 15.94
CA TRP A 526 5.22 -17.78 17.38
C TRP A 526 5.87 -16.57 18.07
N ILE A 527 6.74 -15.83 17.37
CA ILE A 527 7.33 -14.58 17.85
C ILE A 527 6.26 -13.52 18.08
N MET A 528 5.38 -13.35 17.09
CA MET A 528 4.38 -12.28 17.09
C MET A 528 3.20 -12.59 18.01
N CYS A 529 2.79 -13.86 18.11
CA CYS A 529 1.72 -14.30 18.99
C CYS A 529 1.99 -13.89 20.44
N ILE A 530 3.23 -14.03 20.92
CA ILE A 530 3.63 -13.64 22.29
C ILE A 530 3.49 -12.12 22.50
N LEU A 531 3.92 -11.33 21.52
CA LEU A 531 3.85 -9.87 21.57
C LEU A 531 2.39 -9.38 21.57
N ILE A 532 1.56 -9.93 20.68
CA ILE A 532 0.13 -9.60 20.57
C ILE A 532 -0.66 -10.04 21.81
N GLN A 533 -0.37 -11.24 22.36
CA GLN A 533 -0.97 -11.67 23.62
C GLN A 533 -0.67 -10.69 24.75
N SER A 534 0.56 -10.19 24.86
CA SER A 534 0.94 -9.19 25.88
C SER A 534 0.15 -7.87 25.71
N MET A 535 -0.03 -7.41 24.47
CA MET A 535 -0.88 -6.23 24.19
C MET A 535 -2.34 -6.46 24.58
N HIS A 536 -2.87 -7.67 24.32
CA HIS A 536 -4.22 -8.04 24.70
C HIS A 536 -4.40 -8.15 26.22
N GLU A 537 -3.43 -8.75 26.93
CA GLU A 537 -3.39 -8.79 28.40
C GLU A 537 -3.45 -7.38 28.99
N ALA A 538 -2.66 -6.44 28.47
CA ALA A 538 -2.69 -5.03 28.89
C ALA A 538 -4.06 -4.37 28.65
N GLY A 539 -4.68 -4.65 27.50
CA GLY A 539 -6.03 -4.18 27.18
C GLY A 539 -7.12 -4.73 28.11
N LEU A 540 -7.04 -6.01 28.48
CA LEU A 540 -7.94 -6.63 29.46
C LEU A 540 -7.79 -6.01 30.85
N GLU A 541 -6.56 -5.73 31.27
CA GLU A 541 -6.29 -5.07 32.56
C GLU A 541 -6.85 -3.65 32.58
N ALA A 542 -6.62 -2.87 31.53
CA ALA A 542 -7.22 -1.53 31.38
C ALA A 542 -8.75 -1.60 31.43
N SER A 543 -9.36 -2.54 30.70
CA SER A 543 -10.82 -2.75 30.71
C SER A 543 -11.35 -3.10 32.12
N ARG A 544 -10.67 -3.97 32.87
CA ARG A 544 -11.06 -4.33 34.26
C ARG A 544 -10.96 -3.13 35.21
N CYS A 545 -9.90 -2.34 35.09
CA CYS A 545 -9.72 -1.10 35.85
C CYS A 545 -10.90 -0.15 35.60
N LEU A 546 -11.24 0.09 34.34
CA LEU A 546 -12.34 0.99 33.99
C LEU A 546 -13.72 0.49 34.40
N LYS A 547 -14.00 -0.82 34.32
CA LYS A 547 -15.25 -1.40 34.84
C LYS A 547 -15.44 -1.15 36.33
N THR A 548 -14.33 -1.06 37.08
CA THR A 548 -14.34 -0.77 38.52
C THR A 548 -14.61 0.72 38.77
N LEU A 549 -13.99 1.61 37.99
CA LEU A 549 -14.10 3.06 38.14
C LEU A 549 -15.40 3.64 37.56
N TYR A 550 -15.94 3.03 36.50
CA TYR A 550 -17.07 3.53 35.71
C TYR A 550 -18.06 2.40 35.43
N SER A 551 -18.64 1.83 36.50
CA SER A 551 -19.55 0.66 36.43
C SER A 551 -20.76 0.83 35.48
N GLN A 552 -21.13 2.06 35.15
CA GLN A 552 -22.20 2.40 34.22
C GLN A 552 -21.85 2.19 32.74
N TRP A 553 -20.56 2.02 32.39
CA TRP A 553 -20.09 1.93 31.01
C TRP A 553 -19.59 0.53 30.67
N SER A 554 -19.87 0.09 29.43
CA SER A 554 -19.38 -1.20 28.92
C SER A 554 -18.00 -1.05 28.29
N PHE A 555 -16.97 -1.56 28.98
CA PHE A 555 -15.61 -1.58 28.44
C PHE A 555 -15.26 -2.96 27.89
N SER A 556 -14.78 -3.00 26.65
CA SER A 556 -14.11 -4.16 26.08
C SER A 556 -12.61 -3.88 25.93
N ALA A 557 -11.80 -4.93 25.98
CA ALA A 557 -10.41 -4.81 25.56
C ALA A 557 -10.36 -4.45 24.06
N PRO A 558 -9.29 -3.79 23.59
CA PRO A 558 -9.03 -3.62 22.17
C PRO A 558 -9.06 -4.96 21.42
N HIS A 559 -9.63 -4.94 20.22
CA HIS A 559 -9.74 -6.07 19.32
C HIS A 559 -8.39 -6.41 18.65
N LYS A 560 -8.39 -7.48 17.86
CA LYS A 560 -7.18 -8.02 17.21
C LYS A 560 -7.47 -8.21 15.73
N THR A 561 -6.58 -7.71 14.88
CA THR A 561 -6.55 -8.05 13.45
C THR A 561 -5.17 -8.57 13.09
N MET A 562 -5.04 -9.69 12.39
CA MET A 562 -3.75 -10.33 12.19
C MET A 562 -3.45 -10.48 10.70
N HIS A 563 -2.47 -9.77 10.14
CA HIS A 563 -2.06 -10.01 8.75
C HIS A 563 -1.35 -11.34 8.66
N VAL A 564 -2.01 -12.26 7.97
CA VAL A 564 -1.49 -13.59 7.76
C VAL A 564 -2.14 -14.23 6.53
N GLY A 565 -1.36 -14.97 5.78
CA GLY A 565 -1.82 -15.73 4.62
C GLY A 565 -1.91 -14.89 3.35
N GLU A 566 -1.27 -13.73 3.27
CA GLU A 566 -1.06 -12.99 2.01
C GLU A 566 0.19 -13.46 1.27
N ASP A 567 1.32 -13.58 1.97
CA ASP A 567 2.64 -13.90 1.40
C ASP A 567 3.21 -15.18 2.06
N PHE A 568 3.52 -16.19 1.24
CA PHE A 568 3.95 -17.51 1.69
C PHE A 568 4.75 -18.24 0.61
N HIS A 569 5.52 -19.26 1.00
CA HIS A 569 6.31 -20.05 0.02
C HIS A 569 5.44 -21.06 -0.72
N HIS A 570 4.56 -21.74 0.01
CA HIS A 570 3.70 -22.80 -0.45
C HIS A 570 2.28 -22.57 0.09
N LEU A 571 1.22 -22.99 -0.63
CA LEU A 571 -0.15 -22.74 -0.18
C LEU A 571 -0.42 -23.33 1.22
N LEU A 572 0.16 -24.49 1.53
CA LEU A 572 0.09 -25.11 2.86
C LEU A 572 0.75 -24.26 3.96
N ASP A 573 1.86 -23.56 3.67
CA ASP A 573 2.53 -22.62 4.58
C ASP A 573 1.59 -21.46 4.92
N GLY A 574 0.93 -20.88 3.90
CA GLY A 574 -0.08 -19.83 4.10
C GLY A 574 -1.25 -20.30 4.98
N ILE A 575 -1.82 -21.48 4.68
CA ILE A 575 -2.93 -22.07 5.45
C ILE A 575 -2.52 -22.40 6.89
N ARG A 576 -1.34 -23.00 7.11
CA ARG A 576 -0.81 -23.29 8.45
C ARG A 576 -0.67 -22.00 9.26
N ARG A 577 -0.10 -20.95 8.67
CA ARG A 577 0.10 -19.68 9.37
C ARG A 577 -1.21 -19.04 9.82
N LEU A 578 -2.26 -19.12 9.01
CA LEU A 578 -3.61 -18.71 9.40
C LEU A 578 -4.12 -19.54 10.59
N ALA A 579 -3.94 -20.85 10.54
CA ALA A 579 -4.33 -21.74 11.64
C ALA A 579 -3.58 -21.45 12.94
N GLU A 580 -2.27 -21.19 12.88
CA GLU A 580 -1.44 -20.82 14.03
C GLU A 580 -1.98 -19.59 14.75
N VAL A 581 -2.42 -18.58 14.00
CA VAL A 581 -3.02 -17.39 14.59
C VAL A 581 -4.36 -17.72 15.26
N LEU A 582 -5.20 -18.54 14.64
CA LEU A 582 -6.48 -18.97 15.23
C LEU A 582 -6.28 -19.82 16.50
N ASP A 583 -5.21 -20.62 16.55
CA ASP A 583 -4.93 -21.56 17.63
C ASP A 583 -4.20 -20.88 18.80
N PHE A 584 -3.29 -19.94 18.52
CA PHE A 584 -2.40 -19.34 19.53
C PHE A 584 -2.69 -17.88 19.86
N VAL A 585 -3.42 -17.13 19.04
CA VAL A 585 -3.93 -15.80 19.44
C VAL A 585 -5.35 -15.99 19.96
N PRO A 586 -5.76 -15.36 21.08
CA PRO A 586 -7.13 -15.46 21.60
C PRO A 586 -8.09 -14.62 20.73
N LEU A 587 -8.22 -14.97 19.45
CA LEU A 587 -9.18 -14.37 18.53
C LEU A 587 -10.59 -14.78 18.95
N GLU A 588 -11.45 -13.78 19.06
CA GLU A 588 -12.85 -13.83 19.49
C GLU A 588 -13.77 -13.22 18.43
N GLN A 589 -15.08 -13.27 18.69
CA GLN A 589 -16.07 -12.63 17.84
C GLN A 589 -15.76 -11.16 17.60
N GLY A 590 -15.84 -10.74 16.34
CA GLY A 590 -15.54 -9.37 15.91
C GLY A 590 -14.07 -9.10 15.64
N ASP A 591 -13.13 -9.98 16.03
CA ASP A 591 -11.74 -9.91 15.59
C ASP A 591 -11.59 -10.27 14.11
N ARG A 592 -10.41 -10.00 13.53
CA ARG A 592 -10.20 -10.09 12.08
C ARG A 592 -8.87 -10.77 11.70
N ILE A 593 -8.84 -11.25 10.47
CA ILE A 593 -7.63 -11.71 9.78
C ILE A 593 -7.38 -10.78 8.60
N GLY A 594 -6.21 -10.16 8.54
CA GLY A 594 -5.79 -9.34 7.41
C GLY A 594 -5.48 -10.21 6.19
N HIS A 595 -6.06 -9.87 5.04
CA HIS A 595 -5.89 -10.47 3.71
C HIS A 595 -6.39 -11.91 3.58
N GLY A 596 -5.82 -12.86 4.32
CA GLY A 596 -6.25 -14.27 4.36
C GLY A 596 -6.32 -14.98 3.00
N LEU A 597 -5.56 -14.52 1.99
CA LEU A 597 -5.69 -14.96 0.60
C LEU A 597 -5.48 -16.46 0.42
N ALA A 598 -4.60 -17.08 1.20
CA ALA A 598 -4.34 -18.52 1.18
C ALA A 598 -5.60 -19.37 1.39
N LEU A 599 -6.64 -18.87 2.07
CA LEU A 599 -7.91 -19.60 2.21
C LEU A 599 -8.77 -19.50 0.95
N GLY A 600 -8.56 -18.51 0.09
CA GLY A 600 -9.36 -18.28 -1.12
C GLY A 600 -8.72 -18.79 -2.42
N ILE A 601 -7.43 -19.12 -2.43
CA ILE A 601 -6.74 -19.63 -3.62
C ILE A 601 -7.17 -21.07 -3.89
N SER A 602 -7.69 -21.36 -5.09
CA SER A 602 -8.06 -22.73 -5.49
C SER A 602 -6.82 -23.64 -5.52
N PRO A 603 -6.78 -24.75 -4.75
CA PRO A 603 -5.67 -25.69 -4.75
C PRO A 603 -5.38 -26.31 -6.12
N SER A 604 -6.42 -26.58 -6.90
CA SER A 604 -6.25 -27.15 -8.24
C SER A 604 -5.56 -26.16 -9.19
N TRP A 605 -6.00 -24.90 -9.17
CA TRP A 605 -5.35 -23.83 -9.93
C TRP A 605 -3.92 -23.59 -9.45
N TRP A 606 -3.69 -23.56 -8.13
CA TRP A 606 -2.36 -23.43 -7.54
C TRP A 606 -1.41 -24.54 -8.03
N GLY A 607 -1.85 -25.80 -7.96
CA GLY A 607 -1.07 -26.95 -8.43
C GLY A 607 -0.71 -26.87 -9.91
N GLN A 608 -1.62 -26.35 -10.75
CA GLN A 608 -1.36 -26.14 -12.18
C GLN A 608 -0.39 -24.99 -12.45
N GLN A 609 -0.47 -23.89 -11.69
CA GLN A 609 0.45 -22.75 -11.87
C GLN A 609 1.83 -23.02 -11.28
N HIS A 610 1.92 -23.85 -10.25
CA HIS A 610 3.12 -24.11 -9.48
C HIS A 610 3.39 -25.62 -9.33
N PRO A 611 3.59 -26.37 -10.44
CA PRO A 611 3.73 -27.83 -10.38
C PRO A 611 4.89 -28.31 -9.48
N VAL A 612 5.90 -27.46 -9.29
CA VAL A 612 6.97 -27.63 -8.31
C VAL A 612 7.17 -26.31 -7.57
N VAL A 613 7.19 -26.38 -6.24
CA VAL A 613 7.49 -25.24 -5.36
C VAL A 613 8.81 -25.48 -4.65
N TRP A 614 9.69 -24.48 -4.69
CA TRP A 614 10.97 -24.51 -3.98
C TRP A 614 10.83 -23.78 -2.65
N MET A 615 11.14 -24.44 -1.54
CA MET A 615 10.99 -23.86 -0.21
C MET A 615 12.05 -24.39 0.77
N PRO A 616 12.34 -23.67 1.87
CA PRO A 616 13.25 -24.15 2.90
C PRO A 616 12.74 -25.44 3.56
N LYS A 617 13.65 -26.38 3.85
CA LYS A 617 13.37 -27.63 4.58
C LYS A 617 12.64 -27.37 5.89
N GLU A 618 13.06 -26.35 6.64
CA GLU A 618 12.45 -25.96 7.92
C GLU A 618 10.98 -25.57 7.77
N ILE A 619 10.62 -24.82 6.72
CA ILE A 619 9.22 -24.44 6.48
C ILE A 619 8.39 -25.68 6.13
N ARG A 620 8.91 -26.56 5.28
CA ARG A 620 8.20 -27.80 4.91
C ARG A 620 8.01 -28.72 6.11
N LEU A 621 9.00 -28.81 7.00
CA LEU A 621 8.88 -29.57 8.24
C LEU A 621 7.69 -29.08 9.08
N TRP A 622 7.58 -27.76 9.29
CA TRP A 622 6.48 -27.19 10.06
C TRP A 622 5.12 -27.38 9.39
N ASP A 623 5.05 -27.26 8.05
CA ASP A 623 3.83 -27.54 7.28
C ASP A 623 3.34 -28.97 7.48
N LEU A 624 4.25 -29.95 7.39
CA LEU A 624 3.93 -31.36 7.51
C LEU A 624 3.55 -31.77 8.94
N ILE A 625 4.24 -31.23 9.96
CA ILE A 625 3.88 -31.45 11.37
C ILE A 625 2.46 -30.94 11.63
N TRP A 626 2.15 -29.74 11.14
CA TRP A 626 0.83 -29.17 11.30
C TRP A 626 -0.24 -29.99 10.56
N GLU A 627 -0.01 -30.38 9.30
CA GLU A 627 -0.94 -31.22 8.53
C GLU A 627 -1.20 -32.55 9.26
N TRP A 628 -0.14 -33.19 9.77
CA TRP A 628 -0.25 -34.43 10.55
C TRP A 628 -1.14 -34.26 11.79
N GLN A 629 -0.96 -33.16 12.54
CA GLN A 629 -1.79 -32.85 13.71
C GLN A 629 -3.26 -32.68 13.34
N GLN A 630 -3.56 -32.09 12.18
CA GLN A 630 -4.95 -31.87 11.74
C GLN A 630 -5.68 -33.20 11.52
N TYR A 631 -4.99 -34.17 10.94
CA TYR A 631 -5.53 -35.51 10.75
C TYR A 631 -5.81 -36.24 12.07
N GLN A 632 -5.07 -35.97 13.14
CA GLN A 632 -5.38 -36.56 14.45
C GLN A 632 -6.65 -35.98 15.07
N MET A 633 -6.93 -34.70 14.85
CA MET A 633 -8.12 -34.02 15.38
C MET A 633 -9.40 -34.34 14.59
N LEU A 634 -9.27 -34.51 13.28
CA LEU A 634 -10.37 -34.91 12.39
C LEU A 634 -10.57 -36.43 12.50
N LEU A 635 -11.43 -36.86 13.44
CA LEU A 635 -11.83 -38.28 13.66
C LEU A 635 -12.61 -38.91 12.47
N ALA A 636 -12.53 -38.36 11.25
CA ALA A 636 -13.22 -38.82 10.06
C ALA A 636 -12.28 -38.93 8.85
N THR A 637 -12.19 -40.14 8.28
CA THR A 637 -11.82 -40.47 6.88
C THR A 637 -10.57 -39.80 6.29
N GLY A 638 -9.48 -39.65 7.06
CA GLY A 638 -8.20 -39.22 6.48
C GLY A 638 -7.54 -40.35 5.67
N ASN A 639 -7.02 -40.03 4.48
CA ASN A 639 -6.22 -40.93 3.65
C ASN A 639 -5.05 -41.50 4.49
N THR A 640 -5.16 -42.76 4.93
CA THR A 640 -4.15 -43.41 5.79
C THR A 640 -2.78 -43.42 5.13
N GLU A 641 -2.72 -43.56 3.81
CA GLU A 641 -1.49 -43.53 3.03
C GLU A 641 -0.81 -42.16 3.14
N ARG A 642 -1.60 -41.06 3.03
CA ARG A 642 -1.08 -39.70 3.22
C ARG A 642 -0.47 -39.51 4.61
N ARG A 643 -1.10 -40.03 5.67
CA ARG A 643 -0.57 -39.91 7.03
C ARG A 643 0.79 -40.62 7.17
N ILE A 644 0.88 -41.85 6.69
CA ILE A 644 2.14 -42.63 6.72
C ILE A 644 3.23 -41.90 5.94
N TRP A 645 2.89 -41.40 4.75
CA TRP A 645 3.82 -40.61 3.93
C TRP A 645 4.31 -39.35 4.66
N ILE A 646 3.41 -38.60 5.31
CA ILE A 646 3.80 -37.41 6.08
C ILE A 646 4.76 -37.78 7.21
N GLU A 647 4.49 -38.87 7.95
CA GLU A 647 5.37 -39.31 9.04
C GLU A 647 6.78 -39.64 8.52
N GLU A 648 6.90 -40.38 7.41
CA GLU A 648 8.17 -40.68 6.77
C GLU A 648 8.92 -39.40 6.35
N GLN A 649 8.21 -38.46 5.73
CA GLN A 649 8.79 -37.18 5.29
C GLN A 649 9.22 -36.30 6.46
N ILE A 650 8.46 -36.28 7.56
CA ILE A 650 8.87 -35.58 8.79
C ILE A 650 10.18 -36.18 9.31
N LEU A 651 10.27 -37.50 9.43
CA LEU A 651 11.47 -38.16 9.97
C LEU A 651 12.70 -37.90 9.09
N GLU A 652 12.57 -37.91 7.77
CA GLU A 652 13.64 -37.56 6.82
C GLU A 652 14.12 -36.10 7.00
N LEU A 653 13.17 -35.16 7.07
CA LEU A 653 13.48 -33.74 7.28
C LEU A 653 14.14 -33.51 8.64
N VAL A 654 13.67 -34.18 9.68
CA VAL A 654 14.21 -34.07 11.05
C VAL A 654 15.65 -34.59 11.09
N GLN A 655 15.91 -35.74 10.49
CA GLN A 655 17.27 -36.30 10.43
C GLN A 655 18.23 -35.34 9.71
N THR A 656 17.79 -34.73 8.61
CA THR A 656 18.63 -33.80 7.82
C THR A 656 18.82 -32.44 8.50
N ILE A 657 17.76 -31.88 9.12
CA ILE A 657 17.82 -30.55 9.74
C ILE A 657 18.56 -30.58 11.07
N PHE A 658 18.28 -31.55 11.94
CA PHE A 658 18.81 -31.54 13.31
C PHE A 658 20.08 -32.39 13.45
N GLY A 659 20.29 -33.39 12.59
CA GLY A 659 21.46 -34.27 12.63
C GLY A 659 21.54 -35.15 13.89
N ILE A 660 20.43 -35.34 14.59
CA ILE A 660 20.29 -36.14 15.81
C ILE A 660 19.08 -37.07 15.68
N GLU A 661 19.11 -38.20 16.39
CA GLU A 661 17.96 -39.11 16.46
C GLU A 661 16.84 -38.46 17.29
N ILE A 662 15.70 -38.19 16.65
CA ILE A 662 14.54 -37.56 17.29
C ILE A 662 13.28 -38.31 16.86
N THR A 663 12.38 -38.52 17.81
CA THR A 663 11.07 -39.12 17.55
C THR A 663 10.06 -38.09 17.04
N LEU A 664 9.05 -38.53 16.29
CA LEU A 664 7.95 -37.67 15.84
C LEU A 664 7.32 -36.85 16.99
N ARG A 665 7.16 -37.48 18.16
CA ARG A 665 6.58 -36.84 19.35
C ARG A 665 7.44 -35.69 19.88
N GLU A 666 8.77 -35.81 19.84
CA GLU A 666 9.68 -34.77 20.32
C GLU A 666 9.64 -33.53 19.42
N VAL A 667 9.52 -33.70 18.10
CA VAL A 667 9.42 -32.57 17.17
C VAL A 667 8.05 -31.90 17.23
N ILE A 668 6.99 -32.67 17.44
CA ILE A 668 5.66 -32.11 17.74
C ILE A 668 5.70 -31.27 19.03
N ASN A 669 6.37 -31.76 20.08
CA ASN A 669 6.53 -31.00 21.31
C ASN A 669 7.33 -29.71 21.06
N LEU A 670 8.40 -29.76 20.25
CA LEU A 670 9.17 -28.57 19.88
C LEU A 670 8.29 -27.52 19.20
N TYR A 671 7.44 -27.93 18.25
CA TYR A 671 6.50 -27.02 17.59
C TYR A 671 5.58 -26.32 18.60
N GLN A 672 5.03 -27.06 19.58
CA GLN A 672 4.20 -26.49 20.66
C GLN A 672 5.00 -25.59 21.61
N ASP A 673 6.24 -25.98 21.92
CA ASP A 673 7.12 -25.27 22.85
C ASP A 673 7.55 -23.91 22.32
N LEU A 674 7.60 -23.73 20.98
CA LEU A 674 7.81 -22.42 20.36
C LEU A 674 6.71 -21.41 20.66
N TYR A 675 5.47 -21.86 20.89
CA TYR A 675 4.34 -21.00 21.24
C TYR A 675 4.16 -20.86 22.76
N ASN A 676 5.02 -21.48 23.57
CA ASN A 676 4.91 -21.46 25.03
C ASN A 676 5.88 -20.45 25.65
N ARG A 677 5.33 -19.32 26.13
CA ARG A 677 6.09 -18.23 26.78
C ARG A 677 6.93 -18.71 27.96
N GLN A 678 6.43 -19.64 28.77
CA GLN A 678 7.18 -20.18 29.93
C GLN A 678 8.37 -21.02 29.48
N PHE A 679 8.22 -21.84 28.44
CA PHE A 679 9.32 -22.65 27.90
C PHE A 679 10.39 -21.76 27.27
N LEU A 680 9.99 -20.75 26.49
CA LEU A 680 10.93 -19.77 25.92
C LEU A 680 11.71 -19.02 26.99
N TRP A 681 11.05 -18.54 28.05
CA TRP A 681 11.74 -17.93 29.18
C TRP A 681 12.62 -18.90 29.94
N ALA A 682 12.19 -20.15 30.13
CA ALA A 682 12.97 -21.17 30.81
C ALA A 682 14.25 -21.48 30.03
N VAL A 683 14.21 -21.52 28.69
CA VAL A 683 15.45 -21.67 27.91
C VAL A 683 16.34 -20.43 27.94
N GLY A 684 15.84 -19.27 28.40
CA GLY A 684 16.58 -18.02 28.42
C GLY A 684 16.38 -17.17 27.16
N PHE A 685 15.43 -17.51 26.29
CA PHE A 685 15.05 -16.61 25.20
C PHE A 685 14.34 -15.37 25.77
N PRO A 686 14.65 -14.14 25.28
CA PRO A 686 15.61 -13.79 24.23
C PRO A 686 17.03 -13.46 24.75
N ASP A 687 17.22 -13.35 26.06
CA ASP A 687 18.41 -12.72 26.68
C ASP A 687 19.64 -13.63 26.85
N GLY A 688 19.47 -14.94 26.66
CA GLY A 688 20.49 -15.97 26.82
C GLY A 688 20.55 -16.58 28.23
N ASN A 689 21.70 -17.18 28.56
CA ASN A 689 22.01 -17.77 29.87
C ASN A 689 21.16 -18.97 30.33
N PHE A 690 20.84 -19.89 29.41
CA PHE A 690 20.04 -21.11 29.68
C PHE A 690 20.38 -21.83 31.00
N LEU A 691 21.64 -22.20 31.21
CA LEU A 691 22.06 -22.99 32.39
C LEU A 691 21.94 -22.23 33.72
N ASN A 692 22.00 -20.89 33.68
CA ASN A 692 21.90 -20.04 34.86
C ASN A 692 20.47 -19.51 35.07
N ASN A 693 19.51 -19.91 34.24
CA ASN A 693 18.13 -19.49 34.33
C ASN A 693 17.42 -20.18 35.52
N GLN A 694 16.74 -19.41 36.36
CA GLN A 694 16.06 -19.94 37.53
C GLN A 694 14.90 -20.86 37.16
N GLU A 695 14.14 -20.54 36.11
CA GLU A 695 13.04 -21.36 35.60
C GLU A 695 13.54 -22.70 35.07
N TYR A 696 14.64 -22.71 34.30
CA TYR A 696 15.29 -23.98 33.90
C TYR A 696 15.70 -24.81 35.12
N ASN A 697 16.35 -24.18 36.10
CA ASN A 697 16.80 -24.87 37.31
C ASN A 697 15.65 -25.44 38.15
N PHE A 698 14.47 -24.83 38.07
CA PHE A 698 13.25 -25.35 38.67
C PHE A 698 12.71 -26.56 37.89
N HIS A 699 12.58 -26.43 36.56
CA HIS A 699 11.97 -27.44 35.70
C HIS A 699 12.84 -28.68 35.43
N ARG A 700 14.18 -28.58 35.47
CA ARG A 700 15.12 -29.68 35.20
C ARG A 700 14.98 -30.89 36.16
N LYS A 701 14.25 -30.73 37.27
CA LYS A 701 13.94 -31.85 38.18
C LYS A 701 13.02 -32.89 37.53
N ASN A 702 12.30 -32.52 36.46
CA ASN A 702 11.52 -33.43 35.64
C ASN A 702 12.30 -33.72 34.35
N GLU A 703 12.74 -34.97 34.18
CA GLU A 703 13.57 -35.40 33.05
C GLU A 703 12.89 -35.15 31.69
N GLN A 704 11.58 -35.34 31.59
CA GLN A 704 10.84 -35.12 30.34
C GLN A 704 10.78 -33.63 29.97
N ILE A 705 10.61 -32.75 30.95
CA ILE A 705 10.61 -31.30 30.73
C ILE A 705 12.02 -30.83 30.39
N GLN A 706 13.04 -31.37 31.07
CA GLN A 706 14.44 -31.07 30.78
C GLN A 706 14.79 -31.36 29.32
N LYS A 707 14.47 -32.55 28.80
CA LYS A 707 14.73 -32.93 27.40
C LYS A 707 14.06 -31.99 26.40
N ARG A 708 12.82 -31.55 26.68
CA ARG A 708 12.11 -30.57 25.83
C ARG A 708 12.80 -29.21 25.83
N LEU A 709 13.20 -28.70 27.00
CA LEU A 709 13.91 -27.42 27.12
C LEU A 709 15.28 -27.47 26.43
N GLU A 710 16.02 -28.57 26.58
CA GLU A 710 17.30 -28.79 25.89
C GLU A 710 17.13 -28.80 24.37
N PHE A 711 16.09 -29.46 23.85
CA PHE A 711 15.81 -29.50 22.41
C PHE A 711 15.34 -28.15 21.86
N LEU A 712 14.50 -27.42 22.59
CA LEU A 712 14.11 -26.04 22.24
C LEU A 712 15.34 -25.11 22.20
N ASN A 713 16.19 -25.16 23.22
CA ASN A 713 17.44 -24.41 23.26
C ASN A 713 18.34 -24.79 22.07
N PHE A 714 18.47 -26.07 21.75
CA PHE A 714 19.24 -26.54 20.59
C PHE A 714 18.74 -25.93 19.28
N TYR A 715 17.43 -25.98 19.02
CA TYR A 715 16.85 -25.38 17.81
C TYR A 715 17.11 -23.87 17.74
N LEU A 716 16.94 -23.15 18.84
CA LEU A 716 17.08 -21.69 18.89
C LEU A 716 18.53 -21.19 18.81
N THR A 717 19.54 -22.03 19.08
CA THR A 717 20.93 -21.58 19.20
C THR A 717 21.90 -22.27 18.24
N ASN A 718 21.55 -23.44 17.70
CA ASN A 718 22.46 -24.20 16.86
C ASN A 718 22.51 -23.66 15.42
N THR A 719 23.67 -23.12 15.05
CA THR A 719 23.93 -22.55 13.71
C THR A 719 23.88 -23.59 12.59
N ASN A 720 24.33 -24.83 12.82
CA ASN A 720 24.27 -25.88 11.80
C ASN A 720 22.81 -26.28 11.51
N CYS A 721 22.00 -26.46 12.56
CA CYS A 721 20.57 -26.70 12.44
C CYS A 721 19.87 -25.58 11.66
N PHE A 722 20.26 -24.31 11.90
CA PHE A 722 19.73 -23.19 11.12
C PHE A 722 20.08 -23.33 9.65
N PHE A 723 21.37 -23.48 9.29
CA PHE A 723 21.76 -23.55 7.88
C PHE A 723 21.16 -24.77 7.16
N GLN A 724 21.10 -25.93 7.81
CA GLN A 724 20.43 -27.11 7.26
C GLN A 724 18.93 -26.87 7.03
N GLY A 725 18.26 -26.17 7.95
CA GLY A 725 16.86 -25.77 7.79
C GLY A 725 16.61 -24.81 6.62
N GLN A 726 17.59 -23.98 6.27
CA GLN A 726 17.53 -23.03 5.16
C GLN A 726 17.87 -23.64 3.79
N GLU A 727 18.32 -24.90 3.73
CA GLU A 727 18.48 -25.60 2.46
C GLU A 727 17.12 -25.75 1.77
N ILE A 728 17.11 -25.62 0.45
CA ILE A 728 15.88 -25.59 -0.34
C ILE A 728 15.57 -26.99 -0.87
N ILE A 729 14.31 -27.38 -0.79
CA ILE A 729 13.78 -28.61 -1.39
C ILE A 729 12.70 -28.32 -2.42
N ALA A 730 12.51 -29.25 -3.34
CA ALA A 730 11.44 -29.21 -4.34
C ALA A 730 10.23 -30.00 -3.82
N VAL A 731 9.08 -29.34 -3.75
CA VAL A 731 7.78 -29.94 -3.41
C VAL A 731 6.94 -30.03 -4.66
N HIS A 732 6.70 -31.26 -5.13
CA HIS A 732 5.88 -31.54 -6.30
C HIS A 732 4.39 -31.53 -5.94
N GLN A 733 3.58 -30.78 -6.71
CA GLN A 733 2.13 -30.69 -6.50
C GLN A 733 1.43 -31.93 -7.08
N THR A 734 1.56 -33.04 -6.36
CA THR A 734 0.84 -34.29 -6.68
C THR A 734 -0.65 -34.14 -6.39
N GLU A 735 -1.47 -35.07 -6.91
CA GLU A 735 -2.90 -35.11 -6.60
C GLU A 735 -3.15 -35.20 -5.08
N SER A 736 -2.35 -36.00 -4.37
CA SER A 736 -2.43 -36.11 -2.90
C SER A 736 -2.10 -34.80 -2.17
N GLU A 737 -1.13 -34.00 -2.65
CA GLU A 737 -0.88 -32.66 -2.09
C GLU A 737 -2.06 -31.72 -2.34
N ILE A 738 -2.65 -31.76 -3.53
CA ILE A 738 -3.81 -30.91 -3.89
C ILE A 738 -5.03 -31.28 -3.02
N GLU A 739 -5.30 -32.57 -2.83
CA GLU A 739 -6.36 -33.05 -1.93
C GLU A 739 -6.14 -32.61 -0.49
N ALA A 740 -4.90 -32.70 0.00
CA ALA A 740 -4.54 -32.22 1.33
C ALA A 740 -4.81 -30.71 1.48
N LEU A 741 -4.46 -29.90 0.48
CA LEU A 741 -4.72 -28.46 0.48
C LEU A 741 -6.23 -28.15 0.59
N TYR A 742 -7.09 -28.85 -0.15
CA TYR A 742 -8.56 -28.70 0.00
C TYR A 742 -9.03 -29.06 1.41
N ALA A 743 -8.56 -30.18 1.97
CA ALA A 743 -8.92 -30.62 3.31
C ALA A 743 -8.47 -29.61 4.38
N MET A 744 -7.25 -29.08 4.25
CA MET A 744 -6.67 -28.09 5.16
C MET A 744 -7.39 -26.74 5.08
N GLN A 745 -7.71 -26.24 3.89
CA GLN A 745 -8.52 -25.02 3.74
C GLN A 745 -9.90 -25.16 4.38
N ARG A 746 -10.57 -26.30 4.17
CA ARG A 746 -11.87 -26.59 4.80
C ARG A 746 -11.77 -26.59 6.33
N CYS A 747 -10.73 -27.23 6.87
CA CYS A 747 -10.47 -27.24 8.30
C CYS A 747 -10.32 -25.83 8.87
N VAL A 748 -9.50 -24.99 8.24
CA VAL A 748 -9.23 -23.62 8.72
C VAL A 748 -10.45 -22.71 8.54
N ARG A 749 -11.17 -22.79 7.42
CA ARG A 749 -12.42 -22.02 7.22
C ARG A 749 -13.49 -22.34 8.26
N ASN A 750 -13.63 -23.61 8.64
CA ASN A 750 -14.53 -24.01 9.73
C ASN A 750 -14.15 -23.36 11.07
N ARG A 751 -12.84 -23.19 11.36
CA ARG A 751 -12.38 -22.50 12.57
C ARG A 751 -12.64 -21.00 12.54
N VAL A 752 -12.42 -20.37 11.38
CA VAL A 752 -12.74 -18.94 11.18
C VAL A 752 -14.21 -18.68 11.49
N LEU A 753 -15.11 -19.53 10.96
CA LEU A 753 -16.54 -19.45 11.26
C LEU A 753 -16.88 -19.74 12.71
N ALA A 754 -16.28 -20.78 13.31
CA ALA A 754 -16.53 -21.14 14.70
C ALA A 754 -16.14 -20.02 15.69
N LYS A 755 -15.19 -19.16 15.32
CA LYS A 755 -14.76 -18.00 16.10
C LYS A 755 -15.45 -16.69 15.72
N ASP A 756 -16.29 -16.69 14.68
CA ASP A 756 -16.93 -15.50 14.10
C ASP A 756 -15.91 -14.37 13.79
N VAL A 757 -14.81 -14.77 13.15
CA VAL A 757 -13.73 -13.88 12.71
C VAL A 757 -13.95 -13.52 11.24
N SER A 758 -13.81 -12.23 10.91
CA SER A 758 -13.92 -11.75 9.52
C SER A 758 -12.55 -11.68 8.84
N ILE A 759 -12.51 -11.88 7.53
CA ILE A 759 -11.30 -11.66 6.72
C ILE A 759 -11.36 -10.28 6.06
N GLU A 760 -10.36 -9.45 6.32
CA GLU A 760 -10.18 -8.18 5.62
C GLU A 760 -9.61 -8.46 4.24
N VAL A 761 -10.24 -7.93 3.20
CA VAL A 761 -9.81 -8.08 1.80
C VAL A 761 -9.58 -6.69 1.22
N ASN A 762 -8.42 -6.49 0.60
CA ASN A 762 -8.02 -5.23 0.00
C ASN A 762 -7.82 -5.44 -1.52
N PRO A 763 -8.87 -5.34 -2.34
CA PRO A 763 -8.85 -5.87 -3.72
C PRO A 763 -7.71 -5.31 -4.58
N SER A 764 -7.49 -3.98 -4.60
CA SER A 764 -6.37 -3.39 -5.35
C SER A 764 -4.99 -3.78 -4.81
N SER A 765 -4.83 -3.81 -3.48
CA SER A 765 -3.57 -4.21 -2.83
C SER A 765 -3.22 -5.67 -3.16
N ASN A 766 -4.17 -6.58 -2.91
CA ASN A 766 -4.03 -8.00 -3.20
C ASN A 766 -3.74 -8.26 -4.68
N PHE A 767 -4.42 -7.53 -5.59
CA PHE A 767 -4.16 -7.62 -7.02
C PHE A 767 -2.71 -7.27 -7.38
N LEU A 768 -2.19 -6.17 -6.82
CA LEU A 768 -0.84 -5.67 -7.13
C LEU A 768 0.27 -6.45 -6.41
N ILE A 769 0.02 -6.98 -5.21
CA ILE A 769 1.00 -7.72 -4.41
C ILE A 769 1.05 -9.20 -4.83
N ALA A 770 -0.11 -9.87 -4.89
CA ALA A 770 -0.22 -11.30 -5.14
C ALA A 770 -0.21 -11.67 -6.64
N ASP A 771 0.01 -10.70 -7.53
CA ASP A 771 0.06 -10.89 -8.99
C ASP A 771 -1.14 -11.67 -9.54
N LEU A 772 -2.33 -11.27 -9.08
CA LEU A 772 -3.54 -11.88 -9.57
C LEU A 772 -3.68 -11.51 -11.06
N GLN A 773 -3.81 -12.51 -11.92
CA GLN A 773 -3.92 -12.26 -13.36
C GLN A 773 -5.11 -11.35 -13.70
N ASN A 774 -6.18 -11.43 -12.93
CA ASN A 774 -7.37 -10.60 -13.08
C ASN A 774 -8.11 -10.56 -11.73
N LEU A 775 -8.77 -9.43 -11.46
CA LEU A 775 -9.69 -9.27 -10.34
C LEU A 775 -10.89 -10.23 -10.41
N ASP A 776 -11.31 -10.73 -11.59
CA ASP A 776 -12.37 -11.76 -11.67
C ASP A 776 -11.95 -13.11 -11.07
N LYS A 777 -10.65 -13.37 -10.99
CA LYS A 777 -10.00 -14.55 -10.40
C LYS A 777 -9.54 -14.30 -8.97
N HIS A 778 -9.88 -13.15 -8.39
CA HIS A 778 -9.45 -12.78 -7.05
C HIS A 778 -9.89 -13.83 -6.01
N PRO A 779 -9.02 -14.27 -5.09
CA PRO A 779 -9.32 -15.27 -4.05
C PRO A 779 -10.57 -14.96 -3.21
N LEU A 780 -10.91 -13.68 -3.06
CA LEU A 780 -12.14 -13.22 -2.39
C LEU A 780 -13.40 -13.89 -2.91
N TRP A 781 -13.47 -14.19 -4.22
CA TRP A 781 -14.65 -14.82 -4.81
C TRP A 781 -14.84 -16.27 -4.34
N ASN A 782 -13.78 -16.91 -3.85
CA ASN A 782 -13.85 -18.23 -3.24
C ASN A 782 -14.00 -18.17 -1.72
N LEU A 783 -13.56 -17.08 -1.08
CA LEU A 783 -13.78 -16.83 0.35
C LEU A 783 -15.25 -16.56 0.64
N ASN A 784 -15.87 -15.69 -0.14
CA ASN A 784 -17.28 -15.32 -0.03
C ASN A 784 -17.91 -15.26 -1.44
N PRO A 785 -18.30 -16.40 -2.02
CA PRO A 785 -18.84 -16.45 -3.36
C PRO A 785 -20.22 -15.78 -3.41
N PRO A 786 -20.53 -15.01 -4.48
CA PRO A 786 -21.83 -14.34 -4.60
C PRO A 786 -22.99 -15.31 -4.83
N SER A 787 -22.69 -16.45 -5.47
CA SER A 787 -23.58 -17.59 -5.73
C SER A 787 -22.95 -18.88 -5.19
N GLN A 788 -23.65 -20.02 -5.25
CA GLN A 788 -23.10 -21.30 -4.80
C GLN A 788 -21.80 -21.66 -5.56
N SER A 789 -20.72 -21.97 -4.83
CA SER A 789 -19.42 -22.36 -5.40
C SER A 789 -19.50 -23.73 -6.08
N THR A 790 -18.78 -23.89 -7.20
CA THR A 790 -18.60 -25.18 -7.87
C THR A 790 -17.46 -26.01 -7.28
N GLU A 791 -16.54 -25.39 -6.54
CA GLU A 791 -15.44 -26.05 -5.84
C GLU A 791 -15.75 -26.17 -4.34
N ASP A 792 -15.54 -27.37 -3.77
CA ASP A 792 -15.74 -27.66 -2.34
C ASP A 792 -14.50 -27.29 -1.51
N MET A 793 -14.30 -25.98 -1.40
CA MET A 793 -13.24 -25.31 -0.63
C MET A 793 -13.55 -25.26 0.87
N GLY A 794 -14.67 -25.84 1.31
CA GLY A 794 -15.25 -25.58 2.63
C GLY A 794 -16.20 -24.38 2.64
N PRO A 795 -16.78 -24.07 3.81
CA PRO A 795 -17.84 -23.06 3.90
C PRO A 795 -17.30 -21.66 3.59
N PRO A 796 -18.18 -20.75 3.10
CA PRO A 796 -17.82 -19.36 2.90
C PRO A 796 -17.57 -18.67 4.24
N VAL A 797 -16.65 -17.71 4.26
CA VAL A 797 -16.28 -16.93 5.45
C VAL A 797 -16.74 -15.48 5.30
N ASN A 798 -16.95 -14.80 6.42
CA ASN A 798 -17.25 -13.38 6.41
C ASN A 798 -16.06 -12.59 5.89
N ILE A 799 -16.31 -11.66 4.98
CA ILE A 799 -15.28 -10.75 4.45
C ILE A 799 -15.70 -9.30 4.64
N CYS A 800 -14.73 -8.44 4.89
CA CYS A 800 -14.88 -6.99 4.86
C CYS A 800 -13.88 -6.36 3.88
N ILE A 801 -14.23 -5.22 3.30
CA ILE A 801 -13.44 -4.58 2.23
C ILE A 801 -12.69 -3.37 2.80
N GLY A 802 -11.39 -3.28 2.49
CA GLY A 802 -10.52 -2.15 2.83
C GLY A 802 -9.72 -1.65 1.62
N SER A 803 -9.03 -0.51 1.79
CA SER A 803 -8.21 0.11 0.73
C SER A 803 -6.71 0.04 0.95
N ASP A 804 -6.27 -0.36 2.15
CA ASP A 804 -4.87 -0.57 2.53
C ASP A 804 -4.00 0.69 2.51
N ASP A 805 -3.30 0.95 1.40
CA ASP A 805 -2.44 2.10 1.16
C ASP A 805 -2.90 2.92 -0.06
N PRO A 806 -3.86 3.84 0.13
CA PRO A 806 -4.48 4.63 -0.94
C PRO A 806 -3.51 5.30 -1.92
N ILE A 807 -2.43 5.94 -1.45
CA ILE A 807 -1.48 6.60 -2.37
C ILE A 807 -0.69 5.59 -3.20
N THR A 808 -0.31 4.44 -2.63
CA THR A 808 0.51 3.43 -3.32
C THR A 808 -0.32 2.67 -4.34
N PHE A 809 -1.59 2.41 -4.05
CA PHE A 809 -2.50 1.70 -4.93
C PHE A 809 -3.43 2.64 -5.72
N ALA A 810 -3.20 3.95 -5.64
CA ALA A 810 -3.97 5.01 -6.29
C ALA A 810 -5.50 4.79 -6.16
N THR A 811 -5.98 4.48 -4.95
CA THR A 811 -7.36 4.05 -4.68
C THR A 811 -7.95 4.71 -3.45
N ASN A 812 -9.20 4.41 -3.11
CA ASN A 812 -9.84 4.68 -1.82
C ASN A 812 -11.00 3.68 -1.61
N LEU A 813 -11.57 3.60 -0.42
CA LEU A 813 -12.57 2.56 -0.14
C LEU A 813 -13.81 2.61 -1.05
N PRO A 814 -14.43 3.78 -1.33
CA PRO A 814 -15.51 3.86 -2.31
C PRO A 814 -15.12 3.35 -3.71
N GLN A 815 -13.86 3.53 -4.14
CA GLN A 815 -13.35 2.96 -5.39
C GLN A 815 -13.19 1.44 -5.34
N GLU A 816 -12.81 0.86 -4.20
CA GLU A 816 -12.76 -0.60 -4.03
C GLU A 816 -14.15 -1.23 -4.18
N TYR A 817 -15.21 -0.61 -3.64
CA TYR A 817 -16.58 -1.07 -3.86
C TYR A 817 -17.01 -0.97 -5.33
N GLU A 818 -16.68 0.13 -6.03
CA GLU A 818 -16.97 0.28 -7.46
C GLU A 818 -16.26 -0.80 -8.28
N LEU A 819 -14.99 -1.05 -7.96
CA LEU A 819 -14.18 -2.08 -8.60
C LEU A 819 -14.83 -3.46 -8.50
N LEU A 820 -15.33 -3.83 -7.31
CA LEU A 820 -16.00 -5.10 -7.08
C LEU A 820 -17.36 -5.16 -7.79
N TYR A 821 -18.12 -4.05 -7.78
CA TYR A 821 -19.41 -3.97 -8.48
C TYR A 821 -19.26 -4.23 -9.98
N ASP A 822 -18.24 -3.64 -10.61
CA ASP A 822 -17.98 -3.82 -12.03
C ASP A 822 -17.57 -5.26 -12.37
N VAL A 823 -16.76 -5.90 -11.52
CA VAL A 823 -16.39 -7.31 -11.71
C VAL A 823 -17.62 -8.22 -11.60
N LEU A 824 -18.56 -7.93 -10.69
CA LEU A 824 -19.82 -8.68 -10.58
C LEU A 824 -20.68 -8.56 -11.84
N HIS A 825 -20.80 -7.37 -12.43
CA HIS A 825 -21.50 -7.19 -13.71
C HIS A 825 -20.84 -7.95 -14.85
N GLN A 826 -19.51 -7.99 -14.91
CA GLN A 826 -18.79 -8.77 -15.92
C GLN A 826 -19.08 -10.27 -15.82
N LYS A 827 -19.20 -10.79 -14.59
CA LYS A 827 -19.59 -12.18 -14.33
C LYS A 827 -21.05 -12.46 -14.72
N LYS A 828 -21.76 -11.47 -15.30
CA LYS A 828 -23.17 -11.54 -15.72
C LYS A 828 -24.10 -11.90 -14.57
N LEU A 829 -23.71 -11.58 -13.34
CA LEU A 829 -24.63 -11.67 -12.21
C LEU A 829 -25.78 -10.69 -12.41
N GLY A 830 -26.98 -11.08 -12.00
CA GLY A 830 -28.12 -10.17 -12.02
C GLY A 830 -27.84 -8.93 -11.17
N ARG A 831 -28.30 -7.76 -11.61
CA ARG A 831 -28.06 -6.48 -10.89
C ARG A 831 -28.46 -6.55 -9.41
N GLU A 832 -29.60 -7.17 -9.12
CA GLU A 832 -30.07 -7.36 -7.74
C GLU A 832 -29.16 -8.29 -6.93
N GLU A 833 -28.67 -9.38 -7.52
CA GLU A 833 -27.78 -10.33 -6.86
C GLU A 833 -26.42 -9.69 -6.54
N ALA A 834 -25.86 -8.94 -7.49
CA ALA A 834 -24.63 -8.17 -7.30
C ALA A 834 -24.80 -7.13 -6.17
N ARG A 835 -25.91 -6.39 -6.18
CA ARG A 835 -26.23 -5.40 -5.13
C ARG A 835 -26.40 -6.06 -3.76
N HIS A 836 -27.10 -7.19 -3.70
CA HIS A 836 -27.26 -7.94 -2.46
C HIS A 836 -25.94 -8.46 -1.92
N TRP A 837 -25.03 -8.97 -2.77
CA TRP A 837 -23.72 -9.39 -2.31
C TRP A 837 -22.89 -8.22 -1.78
N LEU A 838 -22.86 -7.09 -2.52
CA LEU A 838 -22.16 -5.89 -2.08
C LEU A 838 -22.70 -5.37 -0.75
N ASP A 839 -24.02 -5.36 -0.57
CA ASP A 839 -24.64 -4.91 0.66
C ASP A 839 -24.30 -5.84 1.84
N ARG A 840 -24.21 -7.15 1.61
CA ARG A 840 -23.76 -8.11 2.63
C ARG A 840 -22.32 -7.86 3.08
N VAL A 841 -21.37 -7.69 2.14
CA VAL A 841 -19.96 -7.44 2.51
C VAL A 841 -19.75 -6.05 3.10
N ARG A 842 -20.53 -5.05 2.66
CA ARG A 842 -20.59 -3.72 3.26
C ARG A 842 -21.06 -3.79 4.72
N GLN A 843 -22.15 -4.53 4.96
CA GLN A 843 -22.68 -4.72 6.31
C GLN A 843 -21.71 -5.50 7.20
N ALA A 844 -21.07 -6.55 6.68
CA ALA A 844 -20.03 -7.27 7.40
C ALA A 844 -18.87 -6.35 7.82
N GLY A 845 -18.51 -5.36 7.01
CA GLY A 845 -17.54 -4.33 7.41
C GLY A 845 -18.02 -3.45 8.57
N LEU A 846 -19.29 -3.04 8.57
CA LEU A 846 -19.86 -2.33 9.72
C LEU A 846 -19.89 -3.22 10.98
N ASP A 847 -20.24 -4.49 10.84
CA ASP A 847 -20.39 -5.42 11.96
C ASP A 847 -19.03 -5.78 12.59
N ALA A 848 -17.97 -5.85 11.78
CA ALA A 848 -16.62 -6.21 12.22
C ALA A 848 -15.75 -5.00 12.63
N ARG A 849 -16.29 -3.78 12.66
CA ARG A 849 -15.55 -2.56 13.03
C ARG A 849 -15.11 -2.55 14.49
N PHE A 850 -13.94 -1.99 14.76
CA PHE A 850 -13.39 -1.85 16.12
C PHE A 850 -13.81 -0.54 16.79
N THR A 851 -14.35 0.39 16.04
CA THR A 851 -14.76 1.72 16.50
C THR A 851 -15.97 1.68 17.43
N LEU A 852 -16.19 2.78 18.16
CA LEU A 852 -17.26 2.90 19.14
C LEU A 852 -18.16 4.09 18.83
N ASP A 853 -19.46 3.87 18.97
CA ASP A 853 -20.45 4.92 19.03
C ASP A 853 -20.49 5.52 20.44
N LEU A 854 -19.84 6.67 20.62
CA LEU A 854 -19.76 7.36 21.92
C LEU A 854 -21.14 7.80 22.44
N THR A 855 -22.16 7.93 21.57
CA THR A 855 -23.51 8.32 21.99
C THR A 855 -24.21 7.25 22.82
N GLN A 856 -23.71 6.01 22.80
CA GLN A 856 -24.21 4.91 23.62
C GLN A 856 -23.75 5.00 25.08
N TYR A 857 -22.69 5.77 25.35
CA TYR A 857 -22.06 5.87 26.67
C TYR A 857 -22.51 7.10 27.46
N THR A 858 -22.85 8.18 26.77
CA THR A 858 -23.28 9.44 27.39
C THR A 858 -24.20 10.21 26.45
N SER A 859 -25.16 10.94 27.02
CA SER A 859 -25.97 11.91 26.29
C SER A 859 -25.14 13.09 25.76
N ASN A 860 -23.95 13.32 26.33
CA ASN A 860 -23.02 14.35 25.91
C ASN A 860 -21.59 13.77 25.72
N PRO A 861 -21.21 13.37 24.50
CA PRO A 861 -19.88 12.83 24.21
C PRO A 861 -18.70 13.71 24.62
N SER A 862 -18.90 15.03 24.80
CA SER A 862 -17.84 15.92 25.27
C SER A 862 -17.32 15.55 26.67
N ASP A 863 -18.15 14.96 27.53
CA ASP A 863 -17.78 14.65 28.91
C ASP A 863 -16.71 13.53 28.97
N ILE A 864 -16.83 12.54 28.07
CA ILE A 864 -15.82 11.49 27.90
C ILE A 864 -14.54 12.12 27.33
N TRP A 865 -14.67 13.03 26.37
CA TRP A 865 -13.54 13.71 25.76
C TRP A 865 -12.76 14.56 26.75
N ASP A 866 -13.43 15.35 27.57
CA ASP A 866 -12.79 16.21 28.57
C ASP A 866 -12.07 15.37 29.61
N THR A 867 -12.69 14.27 30.06
CA THR A 867 -12.05 13.34 31.01
C THR A 867 -10.83 12.66 30.39
N PHE A 868 -10.95 12.17 29.15
CA PHE A 868 -9.85 11.51 28.44
C PHE A 868 -8.70 12.46 28.12
N LEU A 869 -8.99 13.65 27.60
CA LEU A 869 -7.99 14.68 27.33
C LEU A 869 -7.36 15.20 28.63
N HIS A 870 -8.10 15.26 29.74
CA HIS A 870 -7.53 15.63 31.03
C HIS A 870 -6.50 14.59 31.51
N GLN A 871 -6.81 13.29 31.44
CA GLN A 871 -5.84 12.23 31.74
C GLN A 871 -4.63 12.26 30.80
N LEU A 872 -4.86 12.51 29.51
CA LEU A 872 -3.80 12.69 28.52
C LEU A 872 -3.01 13.98 28.66
N ASN A 873 -3.45 14.97 29.45
CA ASN A 873 -2.74 16.23 29.69
C ASN A 873 -2.04 16.27 31.05
N GLY A 874 -2.48 15.46 32.02
CA GLY A 874 -1.84 15.33 33.34
C GLY A 874 -0.38 14.85 33.26
N THR A 875 0.45 15.28 34.21
CA THR A 875 1.81 14.76 34.39
C THR A 875 1.78 13.31 34.86
N LEU A 876 2.65 12.48 34.27
CA LEU A 876 2.84 11.07 34.60
C LEU A 876 3.62 10.90 35.92
N GLU A 877 3.11 11.49 37.01
CA GLU A 877 3.67 11.31 38.37
C GLU A 877 3.08 10.10 39.09
#